data_AF-A0A937I2A2-F1
#
_entry.id   AF-A0A937I2A2-F1
#
_cell.length_a   1.000
_cell.length_b   1.000
_cell.length_c   1.000
_cell.angle_alpha   90.00
_cell.angle_beta   90.00
_cell.angle_gamma   90.00
#
_symmetry.space_group_name_H-M   'P 1'
#
loop_
_entity.id
_entity.type
_entity.pdbx_description
1 polymer ?
#
loop_
_entity_poly.entity_id
_entity_poly.type
_entity_poly.pdbx_seq_one_letter_code
_entity_poly.pdbx_strand_id
1 'polypeptide(L)'
;MAGLTPQAFDRLFTGVQSSGITAAEMVERARASGAELTLGDLKGAIEAHRLRDGAISLRDWRLLLTLQVGDAALKAREAFTLLDQDGDGWVELETMKRLIHLFEVSEQTADAIAIEIARDGSERIDLQHLLDYLPEQFESHPRAYVGGHRSVDPHAAAKSAASHGDGVAKSKSTHLQGTSPLQMQIGWFRLIQGAAYRSFRESYSANSETHLRAYDLPYTISDFVRFVNAAVDLYLALGIVEDGAEEPFESLRVSVNSAEDALRDRMANWDSIPHTDAMLEAEGRLEHELEELDHHHQIVGVVLEVLLTAALHGHDPDQVTHEDLQSHELNRLRQLDDHQEVTADLDHNKPATSRPYHDSWQRVIVDADDQRYAGSIMPTAYWYDEFMPLLLRASSVLSQQDISAWDDADDAVLNSWFAERHAAGEFDLYGHATEEAFNSRPLTVKKELKRAWELTRHYLNGVQKRREREEFGRETGFLCQYVAFLDLHVGRHDVEASEMRVSFPYYIGPATWRFMHTSAELIAAQPAEQQQDSVTAFKAFFAALATMYPCPYCRFHLNRYVVRNREVSMYPIEYLLLGSDQASRSLEVSLDDKLGQVSDGNSLRLFLWKLHNTVSSSIARSEDWYHQDSGAYYTSRYWPSLDSELERAHTLGIELIQRDRVQRIYGVVKSAAHLSVLRDELQVSLHVEDLEQQETIRSRAVGAIGAVEEAVLQSRFLHENYRYNPDLELEPPHFSPAEEVLARSGQYTEN
;
A
#
# COMPACT_ATOMS: atom_id res chain seq x y z
N MET A 1 29.57 12.65 -22.99
CA MET A 1 30.18 11.52 -23.74
C MET A 1 30.01 10.24 -22.92
N ALA A 2 30.38 9.06 -23.43
CA ALA A 2 30.37 7.87 -22.59
C ALA A 2 31.52 7.94 -21.56
N GLY A 3 31.17 8.03 -20.27
CA GLY A 3 32.14 8.03 -19.18
C GLY A 3 32.75 6.64 -18.92
N LEU A 4 33.71 6.58 -17.99
CA LEU A 4 34.23 5.32 -17.49
C LEU A 4 33.24 4.68 -16.52
N THR A 5 32.79 3.47 -16.86
CA THR A 5 31.96 2.66 -15.98
C THR A 5 32.71 2.27 -14.70
N PRO A 6 31.99 2.03 -13.58
CA PRO A 6 32.59 1.62 -12.31
C PRO A 6 33.66 0.52 -12.40
N GLN A 7 33.42 -0.52 -13.22
CA GLN A 7 34.36 -1.63 -13.41
C GLN A 7 35.61 -1.29 -14.25
N ALA A 8 35.53 -0.28 -15.13
CA ALA A 8 36.67 0.21 -15.89
C ALA A 8 37.53 1.14 -14.99
N PHE A 9 36.87 1.96 -14.18
CA PHE A 9 37.51 2.92 -13.28
C PHE A 9 38.39 2.27 -12.20
N ASP A 10 37.93 1.23 -11.52
CA ASP A 10 38.73 0.62 -10.45
C ASP A 10 40.03 -0.01 -10.96
N ARG A 11 40.07 -0.43 -12.24
CA ARG A 11 41.28 -0.98 -12.89
C ARG A 11 42.39 0.06 -13.04
N LEU A 12 42.07 1.35 -13.04
CA LEU A 12 43.05 2.44 -13.05
C LEU A 12 43.98 2.36 -11.82
N PHE A 13 43.42 1.97 -10.67
CA PHE A 13 44.10 2.00 -9.37
C PHE A 13 44.70 0.66 -8.95
N THR A 14 44.35 -0.44 -9.63
CA THR A 14 44.92 -1.77 -9.39
C THR A 14 46.45 -1.76 -9.45
N GLY A 15 47.07 -2.17 -8.35
CA GLY A 15 48.53 -2.27 -8.21
C GLY A 15 49.27 -0.93 -8.08
N VAL A 16 48.57 0.19 -7.91
CA VAL A 16 49.18 1.52 -7.72
C VAL A 16 49.59 1.71 -6.25
N GLN A 17 50.78 2.25 -6.01
CA GLN A 17 51.21 2.72 -4.69
C GLN A 17 51.06 4.25 -4.59
N SER A 18 50.75 4.75 -3.39
CA SER A 18 50.37 6.16 -3.16
C SER A 18 51.51 7.18 -3.35
N SER A 19 52.77 6.75 -3.44
CA SER A 19 53.93 7.64 -3.58
C SER A 19 54.36 7.82 -5.03
N GLY A 20 54.12 9.01 -5.59
CA GLY A 20 54.78 9.48 -6.82
C GLY A 20 54.00 9.33 -8.12
N ILE A 21 52.69 9.05 -8.07
CA ILE A 21 51.79 9.03 -9.24
C ILE A 21 51.86 10.37 -9.98
N THR A 22 52.16 10.34 -11.29
CA THR A 22 52.12 11.54 -12.15
C THR A 22 50.83 11.62 -12.98
N ALA A 23 50.43 12.84 -13.34
CA ALA A 23 49.30 13.07 -14.25
C ALA A 23 49.47 12.35 -15.62
N ALA A 24 50.71 12.16 -16.09
CA ALA A 24 50.98 11.44 -17.34
C ALA A 24 50.64 9.94 -17.23
N GLU A 25 50.99 9.31 -16.11
CA GLU A 25 50.69 7.89 -15.86
C GLU A 25 49.18 7.66 -15.68
N MET A 26 48.47 8.60 -15.06
CA MET A 26 47.01 8.52 -14.93
C MET A 26 46.27 8.73 -16.25
N VAL A 27 46.72 9.66 -17.12
CA VAL A 27 46.16 9.83 -18.47
C VAL A 27 46.32 8.57 -19.31
N GLU A 28 47.50 7.94 -19.30
CA GLU A 28 47.72 6.71 -20.08
C GLU A 28 46.92 5.51 -19.52
N ARG A 29 46.72 5.43 -18.19
CA ARG A 29 45.80 4.45 -17.57
C ARG A 29 44.34 4.70 -17.97
N ALA A 30 43.89 5.95 -17.94
CA ALA A 30 42.53 6.34 -18.31
C ALA A 30 42.22 6.00 -19.77
N ARG A 31 43.14 6.34 -20.69
CA ARG A 31 43.07 6.00 -22.11
C ARG A 31 43.08 4.50 -22.37
N ALA A 32 43.95 3.75 -21.69
CA ALA A 32 43.98 2.29 -21.77
C ALA A 32 42.68 1.63 -21.26
N SER A 33 41.85 2.38 -20.53
CA SER A 33 40.54 1.95 -20.02
C SER A 33 39.35 2.52 -20.81
N GLY A 34 39.61 3.36 -21.83
CA GLY A 34 38.60 3.89 -22.76
C GLY A 34 38.30 5.39 -22.68
N ALA A 35 38.90 6.15 -21.74
CA ALA A 35 38.58 7.57 -21.56
C ALA A 35 39.31 8.51 -22.55
N GLU A 36 38.58 9.46 -23.14
CA GLU A 36 39.13 10.55 -23.96
C GLU A 36 39.70 11.71 -23.10
N LEU A 37 40.63 11.39 -22.20
CA LEU A 37 41.33 12.38 -21.37
C LEU A 37 42.68 12.77 -22.00
N THR A 38 43.08 14.04 -21.92
CA THR A 38 44.45 14.48 -22.27
C THR A 38 45.24 14.98 -21.05
N LEU A 39 46.57 15.05 -21.23
CA LEU A 39 47.49 15.61 -20.25
C LEU A 39 47.39 17.15 -20.15
N GLY A 40 46.70 17.81 -21.09
CA GLY A 40 46.30 19.20 -20.94
C GLY A 40 45.16 19.32 -19.92
N ASP A 41 44.09 18.58 -20.15
CA ASP A 41 42.84 18.67 -19.37
C ASP A 41 43.07 18.25 -17.92
N LEU A 42 43.72 17.10 -17.67
CA LEU A 42 43.99 16.64 -16.31
C LEU A 42 44.93 17.60 -15.54
N LYS A 43 45.87 18.28 -16.22
CA LYS A 43 46.67 19.33 -15.58
C LYS A 43 45.87 20.61 -15.32
N GLY A 44 44.99 20.99 -16.26
CA GLY A 44 44.04 22.08 -16.06
C GLY A 44 43.13 21.84 -14.85
N ALA A 45 42.64 20.62 -14.66
CA ALA A 45 41.84 20.22 -13.50
C ALA A 45 42.66 20.25 -12.19
N ILE A 46 43.89 19.74 -12.19
CA ILE A 46 44.82 19.83 -11.04
C ILE A 46 45.06 21.29 -10.64
N GLU A 47 45.31 22.18 -11.61
CA GLU A 47 45.53 23.60 -11.38
C GLU A 47 44.24 24.33 -10.92
N ALA A 48 43.09 24.01 -11.51
CA ALA A 48 41.79 24.56 -11.15
C ALA A 48 41.39 24.20 -9.70
N HIS A 49 41.52 22.93 -9.32
CA HIS A 49 41.30 22.47 -7.95
C HIS A 49 42.46 22.80 -6.99
N ARG A 50 43.49 23.53 -7.46
CA ARG A 50 44.66 23.98 -6.68
C ARG A 50 45.46 22.85 -6.03
N LEU A 51 45.35 21.64 -6.58
CA LEU A 51 46.05 20.45 -6.11
C LEU A 51 47.56 20.59 -6.38
N ARG A 52 48.40 20.13 -5.44
CA ARG A 52 49.86 20.26 -5.57
C ARG A 52 50.42 19.07 -6.34
N ASP A 53 50.91 19.32 -7.56
CA ASP A 53 51.56 18.31 -8.41
C ASP A 53 52.68 17.59 -7.63
N GLY A 54 52.63 16.25 -7.58
CA GLY A 54 53.50 15.41 -6.77
C GLY A 54 53.11 15.20 -5.29
N ALA A 55 52.00 15.76 -4.80
CA ALA A 55 51.50 15.57 -3.44
C ALA A 55 50.01 15.15 -3.35
N ILE A 56 49.41 14.78 -4.48
CA ILE A 56 48.01 14.34 -4.62
C ILE A 56 47.85 12.92 -4.05
N SER A 57 46.90 12.71 -3.13
CA SER A 57 46.65 11.42 -2.49
C SER A 57 45.90 10.44 -3.42
N LEU A 58 45.86 9.15 -3.07
CA LEU A 58 45.11 8.14 -3.84
C LEU A 58 43.59 8.39 -3.81
N ARG A 59 43.07 8.98 -2.73
CA ARG A 59 41.66 9.42 -2.61
C ARG A 59 41.40 10.58 -3.56
N ASP A 60 42.27 11.58 -3.53
CA ASP A 60 42.19 12.78 -4.36
C ASP A 60 42.27 12.41 -5.86
N TRP A 61 43.13 11.46 -6.24
CA TRP A 61 43.19 10.92 -7.60
C TRP A 61 41.92 10.16 -8.02
N ARG A 62 41.22 9.47 -7.11
CA ARG A 62 39.89 8.91 -7.40
C ARG A 62 38.89 10.02 -7.63
N LEU A 63 38.67 10.90 -6.64
CA LEU A 63 37.68 11.98 -6.73
C LEU A 63 37.89 12.87 -7.96
N LEU A 64 39.14 13.26 -8.25
CA LEU A 64 39.50 14.03 -9.44
C LEU A 64 39.16 13.29 -10.74
N LEU A 65 39.48 12.00 -10.88
CA LEU A 65 39.17 11.24 -12.10
C LEU A 65 37.67 10.92 -12.22
N THR A 66 36.95 10.73 -11.11
CA THR A 66 35.48 10.61 -11.11
C THR A 66 34.80 11.87 -11.63
N LEU A 67 35.27 13.04 -11.19
CA LEU A 67 34.77 14.34 -11.67
C LEU A 67 35.12 14.59 -13.15
N GLN A 68 36.27 14.12 -13.63
CA GLN A 68 36.78 14.42 -14.97
C GLN A 68 36.39 13.40 -16.06
N VAL A 69 36.16 12.12 -15.72
CA VAL A 69 35.86 11.06 -16.70
C VAL A 69 34.80 10.05 -16.24
N GLY A 70 34.13 10.25 -15.10
CA GLY A 70 33.11 9.33 -14.59
C GLY A 70 31.71 9.58 -15.15
N ASP A 71 30.97 8.50 -15.41
CA ASP A 71 29.53 8.55 -15.69
C ASP A 71 28.72 8.83 -14.41
N ALA A 72 27.40 9.02 -14.55
CA ALA A 72 26.51 9.31 -13.42
C ALA A 72 26.53 8.20 -12.35
N ALA A 73 26.58 6.93 -12.77
CA ALA A 73 26.65 5.78 -11.87
C ALA A 73 27.96 5.73 -11.06
N LEU A 74 29.10 6.06 -11.68
CA LEU A 74 30.37 6.18 -10.98
C LEU A 74 30.39 7.40 -10.04
N LYS A 75 29.87 8.56 -10.47
CA LYS A 75 29.75 9.74 -9.61
C LYS A 75 28.91 9.41 -8.37
N ALA A 76 27.75 8.80 -8.55
CA ALA A 76 26.89 8.32 -7.47
C ALA A 76 27.59 7.33 -6.54
N ARG A 77 28.32 6.34 -7.07
CA ARG A 77 29.03 5.36 -6.26
C ARG A 77 30.10 5.96 -5.37
N GLU A 78 30.97 6.82 -5.91
CA GLU A 78 32.01 7.45 -5.09
C GLU A 78 31.43 8.49 -4.13
N ALA A 79 30.31 9.13 -4.48
CA ALA A 79 29.58 10.05 -3.60
C ALA A 79 28.89 9.31 -2.44
N PHE A 80 28.23 8.19 -2.70
CA PHE A 80 27.68 7.31 -1.65
C PHE A 80 28.77 6.85 -0.68
N THR A 81 29.95 6.49 -1.20
CA THR A 81 31.14 6.12 -0.40
C THR A 81 31.72 7.29 0.43
N LEU A 82 31.22 8.53 0.25
CA LEU A 82 31.53 9.67 1.13
C LEU A 82 30.45 9.89 2.21
N LEU A 83 29.23 9.38 2.01
CA LEU A 83 28.08 9.55 2.90
C LEU A 83 27.96 8.39 3.90
N ASP A 84 28.23 7.17 3.44
CA ASP A 84 28.41 5.94 4.22
C ASP A 84 29.75 6.03 5.03
N GLN A 85 29.76 6.88 6.06
CA GLN A 85 30.98 7.20 6.81
C GLN A 85 31.45 6.08 7.75
N ASP A 86 30.54 5.25 8.27
CA ASP A 86 30.86 4.11 9.13
C ASP A 86 30.95 2.77 8.37
N GLY A 87 30.49 2.71 7.12
CA GLY A 87 30.63 1.55 6.24
C GLY A 87 29.56 0.48 6.50
N ASP A 88 28.39 0.86 7.00
CA ASP A 88 27.25 -0.04 7.23
C ASP A 88 26.44 -0.32 5.94
N GLY A 89 26.64 0.51 4.91
CA GLY A 89 26.01 0.39 3.59
C GLY A 89 24.74 1.22 3.40
N TRP A 90 24.39 2.11 4.35
CA TRP A 90 23.21 2.97 4.31
C TRP A 90 23.56 4.46 4.44
N VAL A 91 22.64 5.31 3.96
CA VAL A 91 22.69 6.77 4.11
C VAL A 91 21.31 7.26 4.52
N GLU A 92 21.24 8.02 5.62
CA GLU A 92 20.00 8.65 6.09
C GLU A 92 19.47 9.69 5.08
N LEU A 93 18.16 9.70 4.80
CA LEU A 93 17.56 10.66 3.87
C LEU A 93 17.74 12.11 4.33
N GLU A 94 17.76 12.38 5.63
CA GLU A 94 18.03 13.72 6.17
C GLU A 94 19.43 14.23 5.79
N THR A 95 20.41 13.34 5.60
CA THR A 95 21.74 13.70 5.07
C THR A 95 21.66 14.12 3.60
N MET A 96 20.86 13.43 2.78
CA MET A 96 20.61 13.81 1.38
C MET A 96 19.81 15.13 1.29
N LYS A 97 18.71 15.26 2.06
CA LYS A 97 17.90 16.49 2.14
C LYS A 97 18.73 17.70 2.57
N ARG A 98 19.57 17.55 3.60
CA ARG A 98 20.52 18.59 4.03
C ARG A 98 21.39 19.06 2.87
N LEU A 99 21.93 18.15 2.07
CA LEU A 99 22.79 18.48 0.93
C LEU A 99 21.99 19.12 -0.22
N ILE A 100 20.76 18.67 -0.50
CA ILE A 100 19.85 19.31 -1.47
C ILE A 100 19.52 20.75 -1.04
N HIS A 101 19.25 20.98 0.24
CA HIS A 101 18.96 22.31 0.79
C HIS A 101 20.11 23.32 0.68
N LEU A 102 21.37 22.88 0.60
CA LEU A 102 22.50 23.80 0.37
C LEU A 102 22.41 24.52 -1.00
N PHE A 103 21.57 24.03 -1.90
CA PHE A 103 21.30 24.64 -3.20
C PHE A 103 20.09 25.60 -3.20
N GLU A 104 19.56 25.94 -2.02
CA GLU A 104 18.38 26.80 -1.83
C GLU A 104 17.05 26.19 -2.33
N VAL A 105 17.09 24.93 -2.77
CA VAL A 105 15.93 24.08 -3.13
C VAL A 105 14.94 24.00 -1.97
N SER A 106 13.64 24.07 -2.30
CA SER A 106 12.54 24.12 -1.33
C SER A 106 12.44 22.84 -0.48
N GLU A 107 11.91 22.96 0.74
CA GLU A 107 11.65 21.83 1.66
C GLU A 107 10.75 20.77 1.01
N GLN A 108 9.70 21.22 0.29
CA GLN A 108 8.79 20.33 -0.45
C GLN A 108 9.49 19.59 -1.60
N THR A 109 10.39 20.26 -2.33
CA THR A 109 11.16 19.65 -3.43
C THR A 109 12.22 18.69 -2.90
N ALA A 110 12.91 19.05 -1.80
CA ALA A 110 13.88 18.18 -1.15
C ALA A 110 13.21 16.92 -0.54
N ASP A 111 12.02 17.06 0.05
CA ASP A 111 11.19 15.93 0.49
C ASP A 111 10.74 15.05 -0.68
N ALA A 112 10.28 15.63 -1.79
CA ALA A 112 9.89 14.88 -2.99
C ALA A 112 11.04 14.03 -3.53
N ILE A 113 12.20 14.65 -3.76
CA ILE A 113 13.42 13.97 -4.21
C ILE A 113 13.83 12.84 -3.25
N ALA A 114 13.80 13.09 -1.93
CA ALA A 114 14.15 12.07 -0.94
C ALA A 114 13.20 10.87 -0.96
N ILE A 115 11.89 11.12 -1.12
CA ILE A 115 10.85 10.08 -1.24
C ILE A 115 11.01 9.29 -2.54
N GLU A 116 11.34 9.95 -3.65
CA GLU A 116 11.55 9.29 -4.95
C GLU A 116 12.78 8.37 -4.94
N ILE A 117 13.94 8.84 -4.44
CA ILE A 117 15.16 8.02 -4.34
C ILE A 117 14.92 6.79 -3.46
N ALA A 118 14.20 6.95 -2.35
CA ALA A 118 13.94 5.86 -1.40
C ALA A 118 13.08 4.74 -1.98
N ARG A 119 12.18 5.05 -2.93
CA ARG A 119 11.21 4.14 -3.60
C ARG A 119 10.26 3.37 -2.67
N ASP A 120 10.68 2.77 -1.56
CA ASP A 120 9.82 2.00 -0.64
C ASP A 120 9.36 2.75 0.62
N GLY A 121 9.80 4.00 0.77
CA GLY A 121 9.46 4.85 1.90
C GLY A 121 10.29 4.60 3.16
N SER A 122 11.43 3.93 3.06
CA SER A 122 12.47 3.91 4.11
C SER A 122 12.99 5.33 4.42
N GLU A 123 13.41 5.58 5.67
CA GLU A 123 14.08 6.83 6.08
C GLU A 123 15.57 6.89 5.67
N ARG A 124 16.10 5.79 5.10
CA ARG A 124 17.49 5.63 4.66
C ARG A 124 17.60 4.81 3.38
N ILE A 125 18.64 5.07 2.59
CA ILE A 125 18.88 4.49 1.26
C ILE A 125 20.20 3.73 1.19
N ASP A 126 20.28 2.73 0.32
CA ASP A 126 21.55 2.09 -0.06
C ASP A 126 22.05 2.60 -1.43
N LEU A 127 23.21 2.12 -1.87
CA LEU A 127 23.79 2.49 -3.16
C LEU A 127 22.88 2.13 -4.36
N GLN A 128 22.12 1.04 -4.30
CA GLN A 128 21.28 0.62 -5.42
C GLN A 128 20.11 1.59 -5.62
N HIS A 129 19.50 2.09 -4.54
CA HIS A 129 18.46 3.12 -4.60
C HIS A 129 18.96 4.39 -5.32
N LEU A 130 20.18 4.85 -5.00
CA LEU A 130 20.79 6.01 -5.64
C LEU A 130 21.17 5.76 -7.11
N LEU A 131 21.49 4.52 -7.49
CA LEU A 131 21.79 4.14 -8.87
C LEU A 131 20.53 4.00 -9.73
N ASP A 132 19.46 3.38 -9.19
CA ASP A 132 18.16 3.23 -9.84
C ASP A 132 17.50 4.59 -10.16
N TYR A 133 17.84 5.63 -9.40
CA TYR A 133 17.30 6.99 -9.55
C TYR A 133 17.99 7.83 -10.65
N LEU A 134 19.13 7.41 -11.22
CA LEU A 134 19.92 8.28 -12.10
C LEU A 134 19.83 7.91 -13.59
N PRO A 135 19.47 8.86 -14.48
CA PRO A 135 19.27 8.58 -15.90
C PRO A 135 20.59 8.37 -16.66
N GLU A 136 20.65 7.34 -17.51
CA GLU A 136 21.89 6.83 -18.11
C GLU A 136 22.65 7.80 -19.06
N GLN A 137 22.04 8.90 -19.54
CA GLN A 137 22.56 9.68 -20.69
C GLN A 137 22.55 11.22 -20.56
N PHE A 138 22.51 11.75 -19.33
CA PHE A 138 22.24 13.18 -19.04
C PHE A 138 23.15 14.22 -19.75
N GLU A 139 24.46 13.95 -19.95
CA GLU A 139 25.40 14.92 -20.58
C GLU A 139 25.03 15.35 -22.01
N SER A 140 24.07 14.66 -22.65
CA SER A 140 23.63 14.92 -24.02
C SER A 140 22.63 16.09 -24.13
N HIS A 141 22.12 16.61 -23.01
CA HIS A 141 20.89 17.40 -22.99
C HIS A 141 21.05 18.83 -23.57
N PRO A 142 20.22 19.27 -24.53
CA PRO A 142 20.41 20.51 -25.30
C PRO A 142 20.20 21.82 -24.53
N ARG A 143 19.95 21.80 -23.22
CA ARG A 143 19.81 22.99 -22.35
C ARG A 143 21.07 23.33 -21.51
N ALA A 144 22.17 22.59 -21.63
CA ALA A 144 23.40 22.89 -20.88
C ALA A 144 24.04 24.25 -21.29
N TYR A 145 24.23 25.16 -20.32
CA TYR A 145 24.65 26.55 -20.58
C TYR A 145 25.57 27.15 -19.48
N VAL A 146 26.13 28.35 -19.72
CA VAL A 146 27.18 29.02 -18.93
C VAL A 146 26.86 30.51 -18.73
N GLY A 147 26.83 31.03 -17.49
CA GLY A 147 26.34 32.39 -17.20
C GLY A 147 26.96 33.17 -16.02
N GLY A 148 26.32 34.31 -15.68
CA GLY A 148 26.79 35.37 -14.75
C GLY A 148 25.60 36.16 -14.13
N HIS A 149 25.78 36.76 -12.93
CA HIS A 149 24.72 36.79 -11.88
C HIS A 149 24.28 38.16 -11.29
N ARG A 150 23.10 38.20 -10.62
CA ARG A 150 22.70 38.87 -9.32
C ARG A 150 21.21 39.35 -9.27
N SER A 151 20.45 39.50 -8.16
CA SER A 151 20.35 38.97 -6.76
C SER A 151 19.69 40.02 -5.81
N VAL A 152 19.02 39.82 -4.65
CA VAL A 152 18.23 38.77 -3.90
C VAL A 152 17.68 39.51 -2.63
N ASP A 153 16.47 39.25 -2.09
CA ASP A 153 16.10 39.31 -0.62
C ASP A 153 14.57 39.08 -0.29
N PRO A 154 14.15 38.71 0.97
CA PRO A 154 12.96 37.84 1.26
C PRO A 154 12.01 38.20 2.47
N HIS A 155 11.02 37.34 2.86
CA HIS A 155 10.68 36.86 4.27
C HIS A 155 9.24 36.27 4.61
N ALA A 156 9.16 34.96 4.95
CA ALA A 156 8.61 34.23 6.16
C ALA A 156 7.17 34.29 6.84
N ALA A 157 6.50 33.09 6.97
CA ALA A 157 6.01 32.35 8.21
C ALA A 157 4.56 32.33 8.88
N ALA A 158 3.85 31.16 8.79
CA ALA A 158 3.38 30.16 9.84
C ALA A 158 2.11 30.18 10.82
N LYS A 159 1.31 29.05 10.80
CA LYS A 159 0.75 28.11 11.88
C LYS A 159 -0.66 28.16 12.65
N SER A 160 -1.39 27.00 12.60
CA SER A 160 -2.06 26.08 13.64
C SER A 160 -3.48 26.20 14.37
N ALA A 161 -4.43 25.28 14.03
CA ALA A 161 -5.21 24.17 14.75
C ALA A 161 -6.13 24.21 16.05
N ALA A 162 -7.24 23.38 16.06
CA ALA A 162 -7.66 22.28 17.04
C ALA A 162 -9.07 22.22 17.80
N SER A 163 -9.60 20.96 18.04
CA SER A 163 -10.61 20.43 19.05
C SER A 163 -12.17 20.62 18.89
N HIS A 164 -13.17 19.91 19.51
CA HIS A 164 -13.45 18.51 20.06
C HIS A 164 -14.95 18.35 20.60
N GLY A 165 -15.55 17.13 20.77
CA GLY A 165 -16.78 16.89 21.62
C GLY A 165 -17.67 15.62 21.35
N ASP A 166 -18.28 14.94 22.37
CA ASP A 166 -18.85 13.55 22.30
C ASP A 166 -20.11 13.25 23.22
N GLY A 167 -20.89 12.15 22.99
CA GLY A 167 -21.93 11.60 23.93
C GLY A 167 -23.06 10.66 23.37
N VAL A 168 -23.40 9.52 24.05
CA VAL A 168 -24.26 8.41 23.52
C VAL A 168 -25.11 7.62 24.59
N ALA A 169 -26.18 6.87 24.22
CA ALA A 169 -27.07 6.06 25.10
C ALA A 169 -27.40 4.60 24.61
N LYS A 170 -27.82 3.65 25.49
CA LYS A 170 -27.83 2.16 25.27
C LYS A 170 -29.18 1.51 24.87
N SER A 171 -29.12 0.45 24.05
CA SER A 171 -30.15 -0.60 23.84
C SER A 171 -29.51 -2.01 23.78
N LYS A 172 -30.29 -3.10 23.65
CA LYS A 172 -29.81 -4.51 23.48
C LYS A 172 -30.69 -5.29 22.49
N SER A 173 -30.10 -6.19 21.70
CA SER A 173 -30.81 -7.29 21.02
C SER A 173 -30.13 -8.66 21.29
N THR A 174 -30.59 -9.74 20.63
CA THR A 174 -30.17 -11.13 20.91
C THR A 174 -29.93 -11.93 19.63
N HIS A 175 -28.66 -12.04 19.24
CA HIS A 175 -28.23 -12.59 17.95
C HIS A 175 -28.63 -14.04 17.63
N LEU A 176 -29.11 -14.23 16.39
CA LEU A 176 -28.91 -15.45 15.59
C LEU A 176 -27.43 -15.54 15.14
N GLN A 177 -26.90 -16.75 14.94
CA GLN A 177 -25.46 -16.99 14.69
C GLN A 177 -25.16 -17.53 13.28
N GLY A 178 -24.19 -16.91 12.61
CA GLY A 178 -23.64 -17.29 11.30
C GLY A 178 -23.28 -16.04 10.46
N THR A 179 -23.04 -16.25 9.17
CA THR A 179 -22.87 -15.20 8.16
C THR A 179 -24.07 -15.22 7.20
N SER A 180 -24.66 -14.04 6.96
CA SER A 180 -25.80 -13.84 6.07
C SER A 180 -25.41 -13.69 4.58
N PRO A 181 -26.37 -13.84 3.64
CA PRO A 181 -26.13 -13.53 2.22
C PRO A 181 -25.66 -12.08 2.02
N LEU A 182 -26.29 -11.13 2.71
CA LEU A 182 -25.90 -9.71 2.64
C LEU A 182 -24.48 -9.47 3.19
N GLN A 183 -24.01 -10.21 4.21
CA GLN A 183 -22.61 -10.11 4.65
C GLN A 183 -21.61 -10.63 3.60
N MET A 184 -21.95 -11.67 2.83
CA MET A 184 -21.11 -12.14 1.73
C MET A 184 -21.04 -11.12 0.59
N GLN A 185 -22.20 -10.59 0.18
CA GLN A 185 -22.30 -9.51 -0.81
C GLN A 185 -21.49 -8.27 -0.37
N ILE A 186 -21.59 -7.87 0.91
CA ILE A 186 -20.82 -6.75 1.49
C ILE A 186 -19.31 -6.98 1.42
N GLY A 187 -18.83 -8.18 1.79
CA GLY A 187 -17.40 -8.50 1.78
C GLY A 187 -16.80 -8.50 0.38
N TRP A 188 -17.49 -9.12 -0.58
CA TRP A 188 -17.09 -9.15 -1.99
C TRP A 188 -17.10 -7.75 -2.62
N PHE A 189 -18.19 -7.00 -2.42
CA PHE A 189 -18.34 -5.63 -2.91
C PHE A 189 -17.21 -4.71 -2.42
N ARG A 190 -16.97 -4.63 -1.10
CA ARG A 190 -15.99 -3.71 -0.51
C ARG A 190 -14.56 -3.98 -0.96
N LEU A 191 -14.23 -5.26 -1.19
CA LEU A 191 -12.95 -5.64 -1.78
C LEU A 191 -12.78 -5.09 -3.20
N ILE A 192 -13.76 -5.34 -4.08
CA ILE A 192 -13.65 -4.96 -5.49
C ILE A 192 -13.74 -3.44 -5.69
N GLN A 193 -14.67 -2.73 -5.03
CA GLN A 193 -14.73 -1.26 -5.13
C GLN A 193 -13.48 -0.59 -4.54
N GLY A 194 -12.89 -1.17 -3.50
CA GLY A 194 -11.67 -0.65 -2.89
C GLY A 194 -10.45 -0.82 -3.81
N ALA A 195 -10.35 -1.95 -4.52
CA ALA A 195 -9.28 -2.18 -5.49
C ALA A 195 -9.43 -1.28 -6.71
N ALA A 196 -10.67 -1.06 -7.18
CA ALA A 196 -10.98 -0.09 -8.23
C ALA A 196 -10.59 1.35 -7.82
N TYR A 197 -10.94 1.78 -6.62
CA TYR A 197 -10.50 3.09 -6.10
C TYR A 197 -8.97 3.20 -5.91
N ARG A 198 -8.23 2.08 -5.89
CA ARG A 198 -6.77 2.08 -5.91
C ARG A 198 -6.16 1.98 -7.31
N SER A 199 -6.94 1.66 -8.34
CA SER A 199 -6.41 1.40 -9.70
C SER A 199 -6.95 2.36 -10.77
N PHE A 200 -8.04 3.09 -10.50
CA PHE A 200 -8.64 4.04 -11.46
C PHE A 200 -7.76 5.24 -11.84
N ARG A 201 -6.74 5.49 -11.01
CA ARG A 201 -5.64 6.43 -11.24
C ARG A 201 -4.38 5.91 -10.54
N GLU A 202 -3.23 6.53 -10.82
CA GLU A 202 -1.98 6.30 -10.10
C GLU A 202 -2.18 6.23 -8.57
N SER A 203 -1.78 5.09 -7.99
CA SER A 203 -1.71 4.88 -6.55
C SER A 203 -0.74 3.74 -6.27
N TYR A 204 -0.09 3.81 -5.11
CA TYR A 204 0.81 2.78 -4.61
C TYR A 204 0.33 2.34 -3.21
N SER A 205 0.95 1.29 -2.67
CA SER A 205 0.93 1.07 -1.22
C SER A 205 1.59 2.24 -0.49
N ALA A 206 1.42 2.28 0.83
CA ALA A 206 2.10 3.23 1.69
C ALA A 206 2.73 2.45 2.85
N ASN A 207 3.95 2.83 3.22
CA ASN A 207 4.71 2.22 4.29
C ASN A 207 3.92 2.31 5.60
N SER A 208 3.78 1.18 6.32
CA SER A 208 2.97 1.10 7.54
C SER A 208 3.57 1.81 8.75
N GLU A 209 4.86 2.16 8.69
CA GLU A 209 5.61 2.81 9.76
C GLU A 209 5.86 4.30 9.45
N THR A 210 6.40 4.61 8.26
CA THR A 210 6.77 5.99 7.86
C THR A 210 5.64 6.77 7.17
N HIS A 211 4.55 6.08 6.80
CA HIS A 211 3.44 6.59 5.98
C HIS A 211 3.77 7.07 4.55
N LEU A 212 5.03 7.01 4.13
CA LEU A 212 5.49 7.36 2.78
C LEU A 212 4.95 6.39 1.71
N ARG A 213 4.94 6.82 0.44
CA ARG A 213 4.56 5.95 -0.70
C ARG A 213 5.58 4.81 -0.87
N ALA A 214 5.10 3.62 -1.15
CA ALA A 214 5.92 2.45 -1.51
C ALA A 214 5.75 2.16 -3.01
N TYR A 215 6.54 2.84 -3.83
CA TYR A 215 6.53 2.80 -5.29
C TYR A 215 6.85 1.41 -5.86
N ASP A 216 7.56 0.55 -5.11
CA ASP A 216 7.77 -0.88 -5.44
C ASP A 216 6.49 -1.73 -5.35
N LEU A 217 5.42 -1.17 -4.80
CA LEU A 217 4.11 -1.78 -4.67
C LEU A 217 3.05 -0.88 -5.35
N PRO A 218 3.06 -0.71 -6.69
CA PRO A 218 2.01 -0.02 -7.42
C PRO A 218 0.70 -0.80 -7.39
N TYR A 219 -0.43 -0.15 -7.66
CA TYR A 219 -1.70 -0.82 -7.99
C TYR A 219 -1.88 -0.83 -9.51
N THR A 220 -1.46 -1.92 -10.17
CA THR A 220 -1.55 -2.04 -11.64
C THR A 220 -2.96 -2.43 -12.11
N ILE A 221 -3.37 -1.94 -13.29
CA ILE A 221 -4.62 -2.35 -13.94
C ILE A 221 -4.65 -3.87 -14.21
N SER A 222 -3.52 -4.46 -14.60
CA SER A 222 -3.47 -5.90 -14.91
C SER A 222 -3.64 -6.80 -13.68
N ASP A 223 -3.19 -6.35 -12.52
CA ASP A 223 -3.43 -7.03 -11.24
C ASP A 223 -4.86 -6.80 -10.77
N PHE A 224 -5.44 -5.62 -11.01
CA PHE A 224 -6.84 -5.32 -10.73
C PHE A 224 -7.80 -6.22 -11.52
N VAL A 225 -7.59 -6.36 -12.84
CA VAL A 225 -8.42 -7.27 -13.67
C VAL A 225 -8.22 -8.73 -13.26
N ARG A 226 -6.99 -9.17 -12.97
CA ARG A 226 -6.73 -10.51 -12.41
C ARG A 226 -7.47 -10.73 -11.09
N PHE A 227 -7.51 -9.72 -10.22
CA PHE A 227 -8.22 -9.77 -8.95
C PHE A 227 -9.74 -9.83 -9.13
N VAL A 228 -10.33 -9.01 -9.99
CA VAL A 228 -11.79 -9.08 -10.28
C VAL A 228 -12.14 -10.44 -10.88
N ASN A 229 -11.36 -10.95 -11.84
CA ASN A 229 -11.57 -12.26 -12.45
C ASN A 229 -11.60 -13.37 -11.39
N ALA A 230 -10.56 -13.46 -10.55
CA ALA A 230 -10.45 -14.48 -9.50
C ALA A 230 -11.46 -14.29 -8.36
N ALA A 231 -11.89 -13.05 -8.07
CA ALA A 231 -12.94 -12.76 -7.10
C ALA A 231 -14.34 -13.16 -7.61
N VAL A 232 -14.59 -13.07 -8.93
CA VAL A 232 -15.80 -13.66 -9.56
C VAL A 232 -15.73 -15.18 -9.51
N ASP A 233 -14.61 -15.79 -9.94
CA ASP A 233 -14.43 -17.25 -9.94
C ASP A 233 -14.66 -17.86 -8.54
N LEU A 234 -14.07 -17.27 -7.50
CA LEU A 234 -14.31 -17.70 -6.13
C LEU A 234 -15.78 -17.53 -5.76
N TYR A 235 -16.39 -16.36 -5.96
CA TYR A 235 -17.75 -16.07 -5.49
C TYR A 235 -18.80 -16.99 -6.12
N LEU A 236 -18.66 -17.32 -7.41
CA LEU A 236 -19.50 -18.31 -8.08
C LEU A 236 -19.21 -19.73 -7.58
N ALA A 237 -17.93 -20.11 -7.44
CA ALA A 237 -17.53 -21.44 -6.95
C ALA A 237 -18.01 -21.75 -5.52
N LEU A 238 -18.32 -20.73 -4.70
CA LEU A 238 -18.94 -20.93 -3.38
C LEU A 238 -20.34 -21.55 -3.43
N GLY A 239 -21.06 -21.48 -4.55
CA GLY A 239 -22.43 -21.99 -4.68
C GLY A 239 -23.46 -21.17 -3.89
N ILE A 240 -23.23 -19.87 -3.72
CA ILE A 240 -24.16 -18.90 -3.10
C ILE A 240 -24.98 -18.12 -4.13
N VAL A 241 -24.62 -18.22 -5.41
CA VAL A 241 -25.41 -17.78 -6.57
C VAL A 241 -26.06 -19.03 -7.18
N GLU A 242 -27.33 -18.93 -7.56
CA GLU A 242 -28.11 -20.01 -8.20
C GLU A 242 -27.70 -20.21 -9.67
N ASP A 243 -27.72 -21.46 -10.14
CA ASP A 243 -27.52 -21.83 -11.55
C ASP A 243 -28.41 -20.97 -12.49
N GLY A 244 -27.78 -20.21 -13.39
CA GLY A 244 -28.44 -19.29 -14.32
C GLY A 244 -28.50 -17.82 -13.87
N ALA A 245 -28.07 -17.49 -12.66
CA ALA A 245 -28.02 -16.11 -12.14
C ALA A 245 -26.63 -15.44 -12.29
N GLU A 246 -25.73 -16.00 -13.10
CA GLU A 246 -24.33 -15.57 -13.22
C GLU A 246 -24.14 -14.35 -14.13
N GLU A 247 -25.11 -14.01 -14.99
CA GLU A 247 -25.00 -12.95 -16.01
C GLU A 247 -24.44 -11.62 -15.48
N PRO A 248 -24.88 -11.05 -14.34
CA PRO A 248 -24.33 -9.81 -13.82
C PRO A 248 -22.83 -9.88 -13.49
N PHE A 249 -22.34 -11.05 -13.07
CA PHE A 249 -20.94 -11.28 -12.73
C PHE A 249 -20.07 -11.44 -13.99
N GLU A 250 -20.58 -12.16 -15.00
CA GLU A 250 -19.92 -12.26 -16.30
C GLU A 250 -19.94 -10.93 -17.06
N SER A 251 -21.00 -10.13 -16.94
CA SER A 251 -21.06 -8.76 -17.49
C SER A 251 -20.02 -7.84 -16.85
N LEU A 252 -19.85 -7.89 -15.51
CA LEU A 252 -18.76 -7.18 -14.82
C LEU A 252 -17.37 -7.65 -15.28
N ARG A 253 -17.16 -8.96 -15.41
CA ARG A 253 -15.93 -9.56 -15.93
C ARG A 253 -15.63 -9.06 -17.34
N VAL A 254 -16.57 -9.17 -18.27
CA VAL A 254 -16.38 -8.73 -19.66
C VAL A 254 -16.02 -7.25 -19.74
N SER A 255 -16.66 -6.40 -18.93
CA SER A 255 -16.32 -4.97 -18.83
C SER A 255 -14.84 -4.74 -18.44
N VAL A 256 -14.38 -5.31 -17.32
CA VAL A 256 -13.01 -5.02 -16.83
C VAL A 256 -11.92 -5.57 -17.74
N ASN A 257 -12.13 -6.74 -18.37
CA ASN A 257 -11.15 -7.28 -19.33
C ASN A 257 -11.15 -6.45 -20.64
N SER A 258 -12.33 -6.01 -21.11
CA SER A 258 -12.43 -5.12 -22.28
C SER A 258 -11.76 -3.76 -22.03
N ALA A 259 -11.82 -3.25 -20.79
CA ALA A 259 -11.16 -2.00 -20.41
C ALA A 259 -9.63 -2.12 -20.36
N GLU A 260 -9.08 -3.27 -19.95
CA GLU A 260 -7.64 -3.57 -20.06
C GLU A 260 -7.20 -3.76 -21.52
N ASP A 261 -7.95 -4.52 -22.34
CA ASP A 261 -7.67 -4.67 -23.76
C ASP A 261 -7.68 -3.30 -24.49
N ALA A 262 -8.66 -2.45 -24.19
CA ALA A 262 -8.77 -1.10 -24.73
C ALA A 262 -7.77 -0.08 -24.13
N LEU A 263 -7.02 -0.46 -23.09
CA LEU A 263 -5.85 0.27 -22.58
C LEU A 263 -4.59 -0.20 -23.32
N ARG A 264 -4.39 -1.52 -23.42
CA ARG A 264 -3.25 -2.15 -24.10
C ARG A 264 -3.19 -1.81 -25.58
N ASP A 265 -4.31 -1.88 -26.28
CA ASP A 265 -4.42 -1.45 -27.69
C ASP A 265 -4.04 0.03 -27.87
N ARG A 266 -4.48 0.88 -26.93
CA ARG A 266 -4.25 2.33 -26.99
C ARG A 266 -2.79 2.71 -26.79
N MET A 267 -2.11 2.06 -25.85
CA MET A 267 -0.67 2.21 -25.63
C MET A 267 0.13 1.71 -26.85
N ALA A 268 -0.28 0.58 -27.43
CA ALA A 268 0.38 -0.01 -28.59
C ALA A 268 0.20 0.81 -29.89
N ASN A 269 -0.92 1.52 -30.03
CA ASN A 269 -1.31 2.23 -31.24
C ASN A 269 -1.39 3.77 -31.08
N TRP A 270 -0.82 4.33 -30.00
CA TRP A 270 -1.03 5.74 -29.59
C TRP A 270 -0.86 6.77 -30.71
N ASP A 271 0.22 6.72 -31.47
CA ASP A 271 0.52 7.69 -32.55
C ASP A 271 -0.45 7.60 -33.75
N SER A 272 -1.30 6.57 -33.80
CA SER A 272 -2.17 6.26 -34.95
C SER A 272 -3.67 6.44 -34.68
N ILE A 273 -4.07 6.56 -33.42
CA ILE A 273 -5.47 6.76 -33.02
C ILE A 273 -5.83 8.26 -32.99
N PRO A 274 -7.12 8.63 -33.17
CA PRO A 274 -7.57 9.99 -32.94
C PRO A 274 -7.58 10.31 -31.42
N HIS A 275 -6.74 11.23 -30.98
CA HIS A 275 -6.79 11.75 -29.62
C HIS A 275 -7.97 12.72 -29.44
N THR A 276 -8.56 12.73 -28.25
CA THR A 276 -9.50 13.79 -27.84
C THR A 276 -8.76 14.85 -27.02
N ASP A 277 -9.31 16.07 -26.96
CA ASP A 277 -8.77 17.14 -26.11
C ASP A 277 -8.56 16.69 -24.65
N ALA A 278 -9.41 15.79 -24.14
CA ALA A 278 -9.34 15.25 -22.78
C ALA A 278 -8.18 14.26 -22.57
N MET A 279 -7.77 13.57 -23.64
CA MET A 279 -6.61 12.68 -23.64
C MET A 279 -5.32 13.50 -23.76
N LEU A 280 -5.30 14.52 -24.63
CA LEU A 280 -4.17 15.44 -24.75
C LEU A 280 -3.93 16.25 -23.46
N GLU A 281 -5.00 16.67 -22.77
CA GLU A 281 -4.96 17.28 -21.44
C GLU A 281 -4.50 16.31 -20.33
N ALA A 282 -4.61 14.99 -20.55
CA ALA A 282 -4.05 14.00 -19.64
C ALA A 282 -2.57 13.77 -19.93
N GLU A 283 -2.18 13.40 -21.14
CA GLU A 283 -0.77 13.19 -21.50
C GLU A 283 0.08 14.44 -21.25
N GLY A 284 -0.41 15.65 -21.56
CA GLY A 284 0.33 16.90 -21.32
C GLY A 284 0.59 17.20 -19.83
N ARG A 285 -0.18 16.62 -18.90
CA ARG A 285 0.16 16.62 -17.47
C ARG A 285 1.26 15.60 -17.17
N LEU A 286 1.27 14.45 -17.84
CA LEU A 286 2.27 13.40 -17.63
C LEU A 286 3.63 13.76 -18.25
N GLU A 287 3.62 14.51 -19.36
CA GLU A 287 4.80 15.16 -19.94
C GLU A 287 5.39 16.17 -18.94
N HIS A 288 4.55 17.00 -18.31
CA HIS A 288 5.01 17.99 -17.33
C HIS A 288 5.56 17.37 -16.04
N GLU A 289 4.88 16.36 -15.49
CA GLU A 289 5.39 15.54 -14.36
C GLU A 289 6.72 14.85 -14.71
N LEU A 290 6.93 14.48 -15.98
CA LEU A 290 8.18 13.88 -16.45
C LEU A 290 9.27 14.94 -16.60
N GLU A 291 8.96 16.17 -17.06
CA GLU A 291 9.88 17.32 -16.99
C GLU A 291 10.27 17.68 -15.54
N GLU A 292 9.36 17.54 -14.57
CA GLU A 292 9.61 17.75 -13.14
C GLU A 292 10.54 16.67 -12.56
N LEU A 293 10.27 15.39 -12.83
CA LEU A 293 11.16 14.29 -12.44
C LEU A 293 12.54 14.39 -13.12
N ASP A 294 12.58 14.73 -14.41
CA ASP A 294 13.85 14.99 -15.12
C ASP A 294 14.59 16.23 -14.61
N HIS A 295 13.92 17.16 -13.91
CA HIS A 295 14.54 18.26 -13.19
C HIS A 295 15.08 17.81 -11.81
N HIS A 296 14.33 16.98 -11.08
CA HIS A 296 14.77 16.35 -9.83
C HIS A 296 16.05 15.50 -10.02
N HIS A 297 16.13 14.72 -11.09
CA HIS A 297 17.34 14.00 -11.49
C HIS A 297 18.58 14.91 -11.63
N GLN A 298 18.43 16.15 -12.09
CA GLN A 298 19.54 17.10 -12.28
C GLN A 298 19.99 17.70 -10.95
N ILE A 299 19.05 17.99 -10.05
CA ILE A 299 19.36 18.46 -8.69
C ILE A 299 20.25 17.43 -7.99
N VAL A 300 19.86 16.16 -7.99
CA VAL A 300 20.67 15.08 -7.40
C VAL A 300 22.00 14.91 -8.12
N GLY A 301 22.03 14.97 -9.45
CA GLY A 301 23.26 14.93 -10.23
C GLY A 301 24.28 16.01 -9.82
N VAL A 302 23.82 17.25 -9.58
CA VAL A 302 24.69 18.35 -9.13
C VAL A 302 25.06 18.22 -7.65
N VAL A 303 24.14 17.78 -6.77
CA VAL A 303 24.43 17.47 -5.36
C VAL A 303 25.62 16.52 -5.23
N LEU A 304 25.62 15.43 -6.01
CA LEU A 304 26.68 14.42 -6.01
C LEU A 304 28.01 14.96 -6.58
N GLU A 305 27.96 15.71 -7.69
CA GLU A 305 29.15 16.34 -8.31
C GLU A 305 29.82 17.38 -7.38
N VAL A 306 29.01 18.13 -6.63
CA VAL A 306 29.48 19.10 -5.63
C VAL A 306 30.03 18.41 -4.39
N LEU A 307 29.39 17.36 -3.89
CA LEU A 307 29.89 16.60 -2.74
C LEU A 307 31.29 16.01 -3.01
N LEU A 308 31.46 15.40 -4.20
CA LEU A 308 32.76 14.91 -4.68
C LEU A 308 33.81 16.04 -4.76
N THR A 309 33.40 17.22 -5.20
CA THR A 309 34.27 18.41 -5.31
C THR A 309 34.67 18.95 -3.92
N ALA A 310 33.74 19.05 -2.97
CA ALA A 310 34.01 19.48 -1.60
C ALA A 310 34.98 18.50 -0.89
N ALA A 311 34.75 17.19 -1.05
CA ALA A 311 35.64 16.16 -0.54
C ALA A 311 37.04 16.19 -1.19
N LEU A 312 37.14 16.51 -2.49
CA LEU A 312 38.44 16.71 -3.18
C LEU A 312 39.21 17.92 -2.65
N HIS A 313 38.51 18.95 -2.18
CA HIS A 313 39.10 20.10 -1.50
C HIS A 313 39.41 19.85 -0.01
N GLY A 314 39.06 18.68 0.53
CA GLY A 314 39.35 18.26 1.90
C GLY A 314 38.30 18.69 2.93
N HIS A 315 37.10 19.06 2.49
CA HIS A 315 35.95 19.30 3.37
C HIS A 315 35.33 17.96 3.79
N ASP A 316 34.71 17.95 4.97
CA ASP A 316 33.94 16.81 5.45
C ASP A 316 32.53 16.82 4.82
N PRO A 317 32.00 15.70 4.31
CA PRO A 317 30.62 15.56 3.84
C PRO A 317 29.54 16.11 4.78
N ASP A 318 29.76 16.05 6.11
CA ASP A 318 28.85 16.58 7.12
C ASP A 318 29.10 18.05 7.50
N GLN A 319 30.10 18.68 6.89
CA GLN A 319 30.48 20.07 7.14
C GLN A 319 30.48 20.93 5.86
N VAL A 320 29.89 20.44 4.76
CA VAL A 320 29.66 21.25 3.55
C VAL A 320 28.60 22.32 3.85
N THR A 321 28.93 23.59 3.58
CA THR A 321 28.06 24.74 3.82
C THR A 321 27.85 25.57 2.55
N HIS A 322 26.88 26.49 2.56
CA HIS A 322 26.72 27.48 1.49
C HIS A 322 28.00 28.32 1.23
N GLU A 323 28.87 28.55 2.24
CA GLU A 323 30.11 29.31 2.03
C GLU A 323 31.13 28.52 1.19
N ASP A 324 31.16 27.19 1.31
CA ASP A 324 31.99 26.31 0.49
C ASP A 324 31.50 26.30 -0.97
N LEU A 325 30.16 26.29 -1.17
CA LEU A 325 29.52 26.34 -2.48
C LEU A 325 29.77 27.65 -3.26
N GLN A 326 29.91 28.78 -2.56
CA GLN A 326 30.12 30.10 -3.17
C GLN A 326 31.41 30.19 -4.01
N SER A 327 32.35 29.26 -3.84
CA SER A 327 33.59 29.25 -4.62
C SER A 327 33.42 28.78 -6.07
N HIS A 328 32.42 27.95 -6.38
CA HIS A 328 32.34 27.28 -7.69
C HIS A 328 30.94 27.08 -8.31
N GLU A 329 29.85 26.86 -7.54
CA GLU A 329 28.60 26.28 -8.11
C GLU A 329 27.28 27.02 -7.79
N LEU A 330 27.20 27.79 -6.70
CA LEU A 330 25.98 28.47 -6.16
C LEU A 330 25.32 29.55 -7.08
N ASN A 331 25.73 29.57 -8.33
CA ASN A 331 25.56 30.61 -9.33
C ASN A 331 25.21 30.02 -10.72
N ARG A 332 25.28 28.69 -10.86
CA ARG A 332 24.79 27.86 -11.98
C ARG A 332 23.33 27.48 -11.74
N LEU A 333 23.03 26.94 -10.55
CA LEU A 333 21.69 26.47 -10.18
C LEU A 333 20.67 27.61 -10.03
N ARG A 334 21.05 28.76 -9.47
CA ARG A 334 20.18 29.96 -9.45
C ARG A 334 19.72 30.42 -10.84
N GLN A 335 20.40 30.06 -11.93
CA GLN A 335 19.93 30.37 -13.29
C GLN A 335 18.99 29.30 -13.88
N LEU A 336 18.83 28.16 -13.20
CA LEU A 336 17.73 27.22 -13.43
C LEU A 336 16.50 27.66 -12.61
N ASP A 337 16.69 28.15 -11.39
CA ASP A 337 15.62 28.78 -10.58
C ASP A 337 15.11 30.10 -11.20
N ASP A 338 15.98 31.00 -11.68
CA ASP A 338 15.59 32.21 -12.42
C ASP A 338 14.74 31.88 -13.66
N HIS A 339 14.91 30.67 -14.22
CA HIS A 339 14.08 30.15 -15.31
C HIS A 339 12.73 29.60 -14.83
N GLN A 340 12.65 29.11 -13.58
CA GLN A 340 11.40 28.75 -12.92
C GLN A 340 10.64 29.94 -12.32
N GLU A 341 11.24 31.01 -11.80
CA GLU A 341 10.50 32.16 -11.26
C GLU A 341 9.58 32.86 -12.28
N VAL A 342 9.77 32.60 -13.59
CA VAL A 342 8.91 33.08 -14.69
C VAL A 342 7.73 32.13 -14.99
N THR A 343 7.72 30.92 -14.42
CA THR A 343 6.66 29.89 -14.58
C THR A 343 6.05 29.41 -13.27
N ALA A 344 6.77 29.53 -12.15
CA ALA A 344 6.37 29.15 -10.79
C ALA A 344 5.48 30.24 -10.15
N ASP A 345 4.49 30.71 -10.92
CA ASP A 345 3.49 31.67 -10.47
C ASP A 345 2.44 30.94 -9.59
N LEU A 346 2.87 30.64 -8.36
CA LEU A 346 2.07 30.38 -7.15
C LEU A 346 1.31 29.05 -7.04
N ASP A 347 1.13 28.64 -5.78
CA ASP A 347 0.27 27.57 -5.26
C ASP A 347 -0.70 26.95 -6.27
N HIS A 348 -0.27 25.85 -6.90
CA HIS A 348 -1.11 25.03 -7.76
C HIS A 348 -2.11 24.21 -6.91
N ASN A 349 -3.10 24.93 -6.38
CA ASN A 349 -4.49 24.49 -6.48
C ASN A 349 -4.65 23.87 -7.87
N LYS A 350 -5.04 22.59 -7.98
CA LYS A 350 -5.20 21.86 -9.26
C LYS A 350 -5.71 22.84 -10.34
N PRO A 351 -4.94 23.13 -11.41
CA PRO A 351 -5.25 24.22 -12.33
C PRO A 351 -6.67 24.01 -12.83
N ALA A 352 -7.57 24.94 -12.44
CA ALA A 352 -8.99 24.64 -12.30
C ALA A 352 -9.57 24.12 -13.62
N THR A 353 -9.76 22.80 -13.71
CA THR A 353 -10.05 22.14 -14.99
C THR A 353 -11.37 22.65 -15.52
N SER A 354 -11.33 23.31 -16.67
CA SER A 354 -12.55 23.80 -17.34
C SER A 354 -13.46 22.66 -17.81
N ARG A 355 -12.95 21.43 -17.78
CA ARG A 355 -13.63 20.17 -18.03
C ARG A 355 -14.21 19.60 -16.73
N PRO A 356 -15.47 19.10 -16.71
CA PRO A 356 -16.00 18.33 -15.59
C PRO A 356 -15.13 17.11 -15.29
N TYR A 357 -14.96 16.78 -13.99
CA TYR A 357 -14.11 15.65 -13.56
C TYR A 357 -14.46 14.32 -14.26
N HIS A 358 -15.75 14.08 -14.46
CA HIS A 358 -16.31 12.94 -15.20
C HIS A 358 -15.66 12.72 -16.57
N ASP A 359 -15.45 13.80 -17.32
CA ASP A 359 -15.01 13.75 -18.72
C ASP A 359 -13.48 13.77 -18.84
N SER A 360 -12.76 13.81 -17.70
CA SER A 360 -11.29 13.81 -17.63
C SER A 360 -10.72 12.39 -17.72
N TRP A 361 -9.45 12.28 -18.10
CA TRP A 361 -8.70 11.03 -18.07
C TRP A 361 -7.62 11.09 -16.99
N GLN A 362 -7.34 9.94 -16.36
CA GLN A 362 -6.36 9.77 -15.29
C GLN A 362 -5.23 8.85 -15.75
N ARG A 363 -3.96 9.12 -15.36
CA ARG A 363 -2.85 8.15 -15.50
C ARG A 363 -3.17 6.88 -14.71
N VAL A 364 -2.87 5.71 -15.26
CA VAL A 364 -2.98 4.42 -14.57
C VAL A 364 -1.68 3.64 -14.66
N ILE A 365 -1.37 2.83 -13.66
CA ILE A 365 -0.14 2.02 -13.64
C ILE A 365 -0.39 0.69 -14.35
N VAL A 366 0.57 0.26 -15.17
CA VAL A 366 0.41 -0.88 -16.11
C VAL A 366 1.43 -2.00 -15.94
N ASP A 367 2.56 -1.74 -15.27
CA ASP A 367 3.57 -2.72 -14.88
C ASP A 367 4.12 -2.41 -13.47
N ALA A 368 5.06 -3.23 -13.00
CA ALA A 368 5.62 -3.14 -11.65
C ALA A 368 6.74 -2.10 -11.49
N ASP A 369 7.35 -1.66 -12.61
CA ASP A 369 8.41 -0.63 -12.61
C ASP A 369 7.83 0.79 -12.75
N ASP A 370 6.51 0.88 -12.99
CA ASP A 370 5.74 2.10 -13.26
C ASP A 370 6.18 2.87 -14.51
N GLN A 371 6.51 2.14 -15.59
CA GLN A 371 7.02 2.75 -16.82
C GLN A 371 5.97 3.69 -17.46
N ARG A 372 6.38 4.92 -17.79
CA ARG A 372 5.51 5.93 -18.42
C ARG A 372 5.39 5.67 -19.93
N TYR A 373 4.32 4.98 -20.33
CA TYR A 373 3.95 4.82 -21.75
C TYR A 373 2.94 5.90 -22.16
N ALA A 374 3.09 6.46 -23.36
CA ALA A 374 2.07 7.33 -23.95
C ALA A 374 0.73 6.58 -24.07
N GLY A 375 -0.35 7.21 -23.62
CA GLY A 375 -1.68 6.62 -23.62
C GLY A 375 -2.00 5.69 -22.45
N SER A 376 -1.12 5.58 -21.44
CA SER A 376 -1.34 4.85 -20.17
C SER A 376 -2.32 5.57 -19.21
N ILE A 377 -3.45 5.99 -19.78
CA ILE A 377 -4.53 6.73 -19.11
C ILE A 377 -5.83 5.92 -19.13
N MET A 378 -6.83 6.26 -18.31
CA MET A 378 -8.18 5.72 -18.42
C MET A 378 -9.24 6.83 -18.26
N PRO A 379 -10.41 6.70 -18.91
CA PRO A 379 -11.46 7.72 -18.82
C PRO A 379 -12.14 7.61 -17.47
N THR A 380 -12.33 8.74 -16.78
CA THR A 380 -12.99 8.77 -15.47
C THR A 380 -14.42 8.22 -15.58
N ALA A 381 -15.13 8.58 -16.65
CA ALA A 381 -16.47 8.09 -16.98
C ALA A 381 -16.64 6.56 -16.91
N TYR A 382 -15.65 5.75 -17.33
CA TYR A 382 -15.77 4.27 -17.28
C TYR A 382 -16.08 3.76 -15.86
N TRP A 383 -15.48 4.39 -14.85
CA TRP A 383 -15.63 3.98 -13.45
C TRP A 383 -17.02 4.34 -12.86
N TYR A 384 -17.66 5.39 -13.40
CA TYR A 384 -19.00 5.87 -13.00
C TYR A 384 -20.12 5.25 -13.82
N ASP A 385 -20.03 5.29 -15.16
CA ASP A 385 -21.12 4.93 -16.08
C ASP A 385 -21.23 3.42 -16.34
N GLU A 386 -20.14 2.65 -16.15
CA GLU A 386 -20.07 1.23 -16.52
C GLU A 386 -19.67 0.33 -15.33
N PHE A 387 -18.47 0.53 -14.77
CA PHE A 387 -17.92 -0.38 -13.74
C PHE A 387 -18.74 -0.40 -12.45
N MET A 388 -19.02 0.76 -11.83
CA MET A 388 -19.74 0.80 -10.55
C MET A 388 -21.20 0.32 -10.67
N PRO A 389 -21.97 0.68 -11.71
CA PRO A 389 -23.31 0.11 -11.94
C PRO A 389 -23.30 -1.41 -12.12
N LEU A 390 -22.34 -1.97 -12.90
CA LEU A 390 -22.20 -3.42 -13.06
C LEU A 390 -21.82 -4.10 -11.72
N LEU A 391 -20.88 -3.52 -10.98
CA LEU A 391 -20.49 -4.02 -9.66
C LEU A 391 -21.65 -4.01 -8.66
N LEU A 392 -22.49 -2.96 -8.66
CA LEU A 392 -23.67 -2.86 -7.80
C LEU A 392 -24.76 -3.86 -8.22
N ARG A 393 -24.98 -4.08 -9.53
CA ARG A 393 -25.92 -5.10 -10.04
C ARG A 393 -25.46 -6.51 -9.66
N ALA A 394 -24.19 -6.85 -9.89
CA ALA A 394 -23.60 -8.13 -9.45
C ALA A 394 -23.67 -8.30 -7.93
N SER A 395 -23.32 -7.27 -7.16
CA SER A 395 -23.43 -7.27 -5.69
C SER A 395 -24.86 -7.33 -5.16
N SER A 396 -25.89 -7.27 -6.03
CA SER A 396 -27.31 -7.39 -5.66
C SER A 396 -27.87 -8.80 -5.83
N VAL A 397 -27.25 -9.62 -6.66
CA VAL A 397 -27.87 -10.83 -7.19
C VAL A 397 -27.33 -12.08 -6.51
N LEU A 398 -28.24 -13.00 -6.19
CA LEU A 398 -27.96 -14.39 -5.83
C LEU A 398 -28.87 -15.35 -6.62
N SER A 399 -30.08 -14.92 -6.97
CA SER A 399 -31.10 -15.69 -7.69
C SER A 399 -31.51 -15.03 -9.00
N GLN A 400 -32.13 -15.81 -9.89
CA GLN A 400 -32.78 -15.26 -11.10
C GLN A 400 -33.90 -14.26 -10.73
N GLN A 401 -34.52 -14.42 -9.55
CA GLN A 401 -35.52 -13.48 -9.02
C GLN A 401 -34.89 -12.13 -8.62
N ASP A 402 -33.65 -12.10 -8.12
CA ASP A 402 -32.97 -10.84 -7.81
C ASP A 402 -32.63 -10.04 -9.07
N ILE A 403 -32.28 -10.72 -10.17
CA ILE A 403 -32.10 -10.09 -11.48
C ILE A 403 -33.41 -9.42 -11.92
N SER A 404 -34.53 -10.15 -11.89
CA SER A 404 -35.84 -9.58 -12.21
C SER A 404 -36.23 -8.44 -11.27
N ALA A 405 -35.99 -8.57 -9.97
CA ALA A 405 -36.27 -7.52 -8.98
C ALA A 405 -35.40 -6.27 -9.15
N TRP A 406 -34.16 -6.41 -9.63
CA TRP A 406 -33.30 -5.29 -10.02
C TRP A 406 -33.81 -4.64 -11.31
N ASP A 407 -34.04 -5.43 -12.36
CA ASP A 407 -34.37 -4.91 -13.69
C ASP A 407 -35.78 -4.28 -13.72
N ASP A 408 -36.79 -4.91 -13.12
CA ASP A 408 -38.20 -4.43 -13.07
C ASP A 408 -38.44 -3.29 -12.04
N ALA A 409 -37.49 -2.99 -11.14
CA ALA A 409 -37.69 -1.95 -10.12
C ALA A 409 -37.95 -0.57 -10.74
N ASP A 410 -39.03 0.09 -10.31
CA ASP A 410 -39.49 1.39 -10.82
C ASP A 410 -39.33 2.53 -9.78
N ASP A 411 -39.65 3.75 -10.23
CA ASP A 411 -39.64 4.93 -9.38
C ASP A 411 -40.56 4.81 -8.15
N ALA A 412 -41.72 4.16 -8.28
CA ALA A 412 -42.68 4.05 -7.17
C ALA A 412 -42.14 3.15 -6.05
N VAL A 413 -41.57 1.99 -6.40
CA VAL A 413 -40.92 1.06 -5.46
C VAL A 413 -39.73 1.73 -4.77
N LEU A 414 -38.85 2.38 -5.53
CA LEU A 414 -37.64 3.00 -4.99
C LEU A 414 -37.94 4.23 -4.11
N ASN A 415 -38.92 5.06 -4.50
CA ASN A 415 -39.34 6.21 -3.68
C ASN A 415 -40.09 5.75 -2.40
N SER A 416 -40.83 4.63 -2.42
CA SER A 416 -41.44 4.03 -1.20
C SER A 416 -40.36 3.54 -0.24
N TRP A 417 -39.42 2.71 -0.74
CA TRP A 417 -38.26 2.23 0.03
C TRP A 417 -37.50 3.41 0.67
N PHE A 418 -37.25 4.48 -0.09
CA PHE A 418 -36.55 5.65 0.43
C PHE A 418 -37.35 6.35 1.54
N ALA A 419 -38.65 6.57 1.33
CA ALA A 419 -39.52 7.21 2.34
C ALA A 419 -39.65 6.36 3.63
N GLU A 420 -39.68 5.04 3.52
CA GLU A 420 -39.70 4.12 4.66
C GLU A 420 -38.39 4.17 5.47
N ARG A 421 -37.23 4.22 4.79
CA ARG A 421 -35.91 4.33 5.43
C ARG A 421 -35.67 5.71 6.05
N HIS A 422 -36.17 6.76 5.40
CA HIS A 422 -36.15 8.14 5.90
C HIS A 422 -37.03 8.30 7.14
N ALA A 423 -38.26 7.78 7.13
CA ALA A 423 -39.14 7.79 8.30
C ALA A 423 -38.63 6.95 9.50
N ALA A 424 -37.65 6.06 9.26
CA ALA A 424 -36.95 5.30 10.29
C ALA A 424 -35.68 6.00 10.83
N GLY A 425 -35.34 7.19 10.33
CA GLY A 425 -34.16 7.96 10.74
C GLY A 425 -32.82 7.37 10.26
N GLU A 426 -32.83 6.52 9.23
CA GLU A 426 -31.59 5.82 8.82
C GLU A 426 -30.53 6.75 8.22
N PHE A 427 -30.96 7.86 7.62
CA PHE A 427 -30.08 8.81 6.93
C PHE A 427 -29.54 9.93 7.84
N ASP A 428 -30.06 10.07 9.05
CA ASP A 428 -29.92 11.22 9.99
C ASP A 428 -28.49 11.57 10.44
N LEU A 429 -27.49 10.74 10.13
CA LEU A 429 -26.08 10.95 10.49
C LEU A 429 -25.12 10.90 9.29
N TYR A 430 -25.39 10.02 8.31
CA TYR A 430 -24.44 9.68 7.24
C TYR A 430 -25.08 9.62 5.83
N GLY A 431 -26.37 9.95 5.72
CA GLY A 431 -27.17 9.80 4.50
C GLY A 431 -27.61 11.11 3.84
N HIS A 432 -27.36 12.28 4.44
CA HIS A 432 -27.93 13.57 3.99
C HIS A 432 -27.72 13.89 2.50
N ALA A 433 -26.52 13.66 1.94
CA ALA A 433 -26.27 13.89 0.52
C ALA A 433 -27.08 12.94 -0.38
N THR A 434 -27.36 11.72 0.09
CA THR A 434 -28.30 10.80 -0.57
C THR A 434 -29.73 11.30 -0.42
N GLU A 435 -30.14 11.74 0.77
CA GLU A 435 -31.48 12.28 1.07
C GLU A 435 -31.85 13.49 0.18
N GLU A 436 -30.98 14.50 0.11
CA GLU A 436 -31.16 15.70 -0.70
C GLU A 436 -31.26 15.38 -2.21
N ALA A 437 -30.46 14.41 -2.68
CA ALA A 437 -30.37 14.08 -4.10
C ALA A 437 -31.45 13.10 -4.57
N PHE A 438 -31.78 12.06 -3.77
CA PHE A 438 -32.38 10.80 -4.24
C PHE A 438 -33.60 11.01 -5.14
N ASN A 439 -34.61 11.73 -4.63
CA ASN A 439 -35.88 11.95 -5.32
C ASN A 439 -35.72 12.60 -6.71
N SER A 440 -34.66 13.39 -6.91
CA SER A 440 -34.37 14.12 -8.16
C SER A 440 -33.49 13.35 -9.15
N ARG A 441 -32.99 12.15 -8.81
CA ARG A 441 -32.08 11.37 -9.66
C ARG A 441 -32.83 10.53 -10.72
N PRO A 442 -32.16 10.14 -11.84
CA PRO A 442 -32.66 9.11 -12.75
C PRO A 442 -32.90 7.76 -12.08
N LEU A 443 -33.72 6.91 -12.70
CA LEU A 443 -34.10 5.60 -12.18
C LEU A 443 -32.90 4.67 -11.94
N THR A 444 -31.88 4.68 -12.80
CA THR A 444 -30.65 3.88 -12.65
C THR A 444 -29.91 4.25 -11.37
N VAL A 445 -29.59 5.54 -11.23
CA VAL A 445 -28.94 6.13 -10.05
C VAL A 445 -29.73 5.87 -8.76
N LYS A 446 -31.06 5.78 -8.80
CA LYS A 446 -31.87 5.36 -7.64
C LYS A 446 -31.65 3.89 -7.25
N LYS A 447 -31.49 2.97 -8.20
CA LYS A 447 -31.15 1.56 -7.93
C LYS A 447 -29.75 1.45 -7.33
N GLU A 448 -28.79 2.16 -7.89
CA GLU A 448 -27.40 2.25 -7.41
C GLU A 448 -27.34 2.80 -5.97
N LEU A 449 -27.95 3.97 -5.71
CA LEU A 449 -27.98 4.58 -4.38
C LEU A 449 -28.69 3.71 -3.34
N LYS A 450 -29.80 3.04 -3.71
CA LYS A 450 -30.45 2.05 -2.85
C LYS A 450 -29.48 0.94 -2.46
N ARG A 451 -28.75 0.38 -3.42
CA ARG A 451 -27.88 -0.76 -3.16
C ARG A 451 -26.61 -0.38 -2.41
N ALA A 452 -26.01 0.75 -2.76
CA ALA A 452 -24.92 1.36 -2.02
C ALA A 452 -25.30 1.56 -0.55
N TRP A 453 -26.51 2.06 -0.26
CA TRP A 453 -27.00 2.17 1.11
C TRP A 453 -27.12 0.79 1.81
N GLU A 454 -27.74 -0.21 1.17
CA GLU A 454 -27.89 -1.55 1.73
C GLU A 454 -26.55 -2.22 2.09
N LEU A 455 -25.54 -2.06 1.24
CA LEU A 455 -24.19 -2.61 1.44
C LEU A 455 -23.36 -1.84 2.49
N THR A 456 -23.81 -0.65 2.92
CA THR A 456 -23.01 0.28 3.74
C THR A 456 -23.66 0.62 5.09
N ARG A 457 -25.00 0.66 5.17
CA ARG A 457 -25.79 1.03 6.38
C ARG A 457 -25.41 0.25 7.64
N HIS A 458 -25.10 -1.05 7.49
CA HIS A 458 -24.71 -1.90 8.62
C HIS A 458 -23.33 -1.56 9.22
N TYR A 459 -22.49 -0.82 8.47
CA TYR A 459 -21.28 -0.22 9.02
C TYR A 459 -21.58 1.14 9.65
N LEU A 460 -22.16 2.07 8.86
CA LEU A 460 -22.38 3.47 9.25
C LEU A 460 -23.21 3.60 10.53
N ASN A 461 -24.34 2.89 10.61
CA ASN A 461 -25.24 2.96 11.75
C ASN A 461 -24.92 1.89 12.82
N GLY A 462 -23.75 1.25 12.74
CA GLY A 462 -23.32 0.16 13.61
C GLY A 462 -22.03 0.47 14.40
N VAL A 463 -21.71 -0.41 15.35
CA VAL A 463 -20.54 -0.24 16.25
C VAL A 463 -19.19 -0.14 15.51
N GLN A 464 -19.11 -0.65 14.27
CA GLN A 464 -17.87 -0.63 13.49
C GLN A 464 -17.47 0.79 13.06
N LYS A 465 -18.42 1.64 12.64
CA LYS A 465 -18.19 3.08 12.42
C LYS A 465 -17.68 3.78 13.68
N ARG A 466 -18.14 3.36 14.86
CA ARG A 466 -17.70 3.88 16.18
C ARG A 466 -16.27 3.50 16.58
N ARG A 467 -15.58 2.66 15.80
CA ARG A 467 -14.15 2.33 15.98
C ARG A 467 -13.22 3.23 15.19
N GLU A 468 -13.74 4.00 14.21
CA GLU A 468 -12.97 5.06 13.57
C GLU A 468 -12.42 6.05 14.62
N ARG A 469 -11.23 6.61 14.35
CA ARG A 469 -10.69 7.68 15.20
C ARG A 469 -11.51 8.95 15.01
N GLU A 470 -11.64 9.74 16.08
CA GLU A 470 -12.38 11.01 16.05
C GLU A 470 -11.82 11.97 14.99
N GLU A 471 -10.49 12.03 14.86
CA GLU A 471 -9.74 12.81 13.85
C GLU A 471 -10.12 12.49 12.39
N PHE A 472 -10.55 11.26 12.11
CA PHE A 472 -11.00 10.83 10.77
C PHE A 472 -12.53 10.95 10.60
N GLY A 473 -13.20 11.71 11.47
CA GLY A 473 -14.63 11.97 11.37
C GLY A 473 -15.48 10.77 11.75
N ARG A 474 -15.27 10.19 12.93
CA ARG A 474 -16.12 9.13 13.51
C ARG A 474 -17.60 9.53 13.61
N GLU A 475 -17.87 10.81 13.89
CA GLU A 475 -19.22 11.38 14.01
C GLU A 475 -19.81 11.87 12.66
N THR A 476 -19.08 11.75 11.55
CA THR A 476 -19.43 12.39 10.26
C THR A 476 -19.15 11.48 9.06
N GLY A 477 -19.54 11.93 7.87
CA GLY A 477 -19.17 11.31 6.59
C GLY A 477 -20.38 10.84 5.79
N PHE A 478 -20.23 10.79 4.48
CA PHE A 478 -21.34 10.54 3.55
C PHE A 478 -21.26 9.12 2.96
N LEU A 479 -22.39 8.55 2.52
CA LEU A 479 -22.43 7.26 1.81
C LEU A 479 -21.36 7.16 0.71
N CYS A 480 -21.21 8.20 -0.12
CA CYS A 480 -20.24 8.28 -1.21
C CYS A 480 -18.78 8.41 -0.77
N GLN A 481 -18.47 8.56 0.53
CA GLN A 481 -17.10 8.37 1.04
C GLN A 481 -16.78 6.89 1.31
N TYR A 482 -17.80 6.03 1.38
CA TYR A 482 -17.68 4.58 1.62
C TYR A 482 -18.10 3.72 0.41
N VAL A 483 -18.61 4.36 -0.64
CA VAL A 483 -18.85 3.76 -1.95
C VAL A 483 -18.28 4.69 -3.04
N ALA A 484 -17.24 4.22 -3.71
CA ALA A 484 -16.60 4.96 -4.79
C ALA A 484 -17.54 5.21 -5.99
N PHE A 485 -17.22 6.23 -6.77
CA PHE A 485 -17.86 6.55 -8.05
C PHE A 485 -19.38 6.79 -7.98
N LEU A 486 -19.89 7.31 -6.85
CA LEU A 486 -21.28 7.76 -6.68
C LEU A 486 -21.40 9.21 -6.18
N ASP A 487 -20.29 9.85 -5.83
CA ASP A 487 -20.18 11.22 -5.34
C ASP A 487 -20.70 12.25 -6.36
N LEU A 488 -20.27 12.16 -7.62
CA LEU A 488 -20.75 13.03 -8.70
C LEU A 488 -22.28 12.99 -8.84
N HIS A 489 -22.89 11.80 -8.70
CA HIS A 489 -24.34 11.65 -8.78
C HIS A 489 -25.09 12.36 -7.65
N VAL A 490 -24.49 12.53 -6.47
CA VAL A 490 -25.06 13.29 -5.33
C VAL A 490 -24.51 14.72 -5.23
N GLY A 491 -23.84 15.23 -6.27
CA GLY A 491 -23.30 16.60 -6.31
C GLY A 491 -22.06 16.82 -5.44
N ARG A 492 -21.31 15.74 -5.16
CA ARG A 492 -20.05 15.74 -4.42
C ARG A 492 -18.88 15.37 -5.33
N HIS A 493 -17.66 15.41 -4.76
CA HIS A 493 -16.38 15.25 -5.47
C HIS A 493 -15.34 14.54 -4.59
N ASP A 494 -15.80 13.62 -3.72
CA ASP A 494 -14.97 12.85 -2.78
C ASP A 494 -13.85 12.05 -3.48
N VAL A 495 -14.11 11.50 -4.67
CA VAL A 495 -13.13 10.74 -5.47
C VAL A 495 -12.06 11.68 -6.04
N GLU A 496 -12.46 12.85 -6.52
CA GLU A 496 -11.56 13.88 -7.07
C GLU A 496 -10.67 14.49 -5.98
N ALA A 497 -11.26 14.83 -4.82
CA ALA A 497 -10.57 15.39 -3.66
C ALA A 497 -9.75 14.35 -2.89
N SER A 498 -10.00 13.05 -3.10
CA SER A 498 -9.38 11.93 -2.38
C SER A 498 -9.89 11.70 -0.94
N GLU A 499 -11.08 12.21 -0.60
CA GLU A 499 -11.71 12.08 0.73
C GLU A 499 -12.30 10.67 1.01
N MET A 500 -12.04 9.70 0.13
CA MET A 500 -12.62 8.36 0.16
C MET A 500 -12.11 7.50 1.33
N ARG A 501 -13.04 7.03 2.14
CA ARG A 501 -12.84 6.19 3.33
C ARG A 501 -12.98 4.69 3.05
N VAL A 502 -13.17 4.29 1.78
CA VAL A 502 -13.31 2.88 1.31
C VAL A 502 -12.19 1.95 1.74
N SER A 503 -11.02 2.50 2.11
CA SER A 503 -9.83 1.75 2.53
C SER A 503 -9.59 1.76 4.06
N PHE A 504 -10.49 2.35 4.86
CA PHE A 504 -10.38 2.37 6.32
C PHE A 504 -10.41 0.93 6.90
N PRO A 505 -9.45 0.51 7.75
CA PRO A 505 -9.37 -0.87 8.24
C PRO A 505 -10.66 -1.40 8.90
N TYR A 506 -11.42 -0.56 9.60
CA TYR A 506 -12.69 -0.95 10.22
C TYR A 506 -13.83 -1.13 9.20
N TYR A 507 -13.78 -0.44 8.06
CA TYR A 507 -14.78 -0.56 7.01
C TYR A 507 -14.60 -1.84 6.19
N ILE A 508 -13.35 -2.13 5.81
CA ILE A 508 -13.01 -3.26 4.93
C ILE A 508 -12.66 -4.54 5.69
N GLY A 509 -11.81 -4.46 6.73
CA GLY A 509 -11.24 -5.60 7.45
C GLY A 509 -12.27 -6.61 7.97
N PRO A 510 -13.28 -6.20 8.77
CA PRO A 510 -14.30 -7.12 9.30
C PRO A 510 -15.10 -7.82 8.20
N ALA A 511 -15.33 -7.13 7.08
CA ALA A 511 -16.05 -7.67 5.92
C ALA A 511 -15.18 -8.66 5.13
N THR A 512 -13.90 -8.34 4.91
CA THR A 512 -12.92 -9.25 4.28
C THR A 512 -12.72 -10.52 5.10
N TRP A 513 -12.51 -10.41 6.42
CA TRP A 513 -12.34 -11.59 7.28
C TRP A 513 -13.59 -12.47 7.30
N ARG A 514 -14.79 -11.88 7.49
CA ARG A 514 -16.03 -12.65 7.46
C ARG A 514 -16.25 -13.32 6.11
N PHE A 515 -15.99 -12.63 4.99
CA PHE A 515 -16.05 -13.22 3.65
C PHE A 515 -15.13 -14.44 3.53
N MET A 516 -13.82 -14.29 3.80
CA MET A 516 -12.86 -15.39 3.62
C MET A 516 -13.14 -16.58 4.54
N HIS A 517 -13.47 -16.35 5.83
CA HIS A 517 -13.79 -17.45 6.76
C HIS A 517 -15.10 -18.15 6.38
N THR A 518 -16.11 -17.42 5.88
CA THR A 518 -17.35 -18.05 5.37
C THR A 518 -17.12 -18.78 4.04
N SER A 519 -16.23 -18.30 3.16
CA SER A 519 -15.77 -19.03 1.99
C SER A 519 -15.16 -20.38 2.38
N ALA A 520 -14.31 -20.42 3.41
CA ALA A 520 -13.73 -21.65 3.92
C ALA A 520 -14.78 -22.62 4.50
N GLU A 521 -15.77 -22.10 5.24
CA GLU A 521 -16.89 -22.91 5.76
C GLU A 521 -17.75 -23.51 4.64
N LEU A 522 -18.00 -22.76 3.56
CA LEU A 522 -18.74 -23.23 2.38
C LEU A 522 -17.95 -24.29 1.61
N ILE A 523 -16.69 -24.00 1.26
CA ILE A 523 -15.79 -24.91 0.55
C ILE A 523 -15.64 -26.24 1.32
N ALA A 524 -15.48 -26.18 2.65
CA ALA A 524 -15.38 -27.35 3.49
C ALA A 524 -16.69 -28.15 3.67
N ALA A 525 -17.82 -27.65 3.16
CA ALA A 525 -19.09 -28.37 3.08
C ALA A 525 -19.38 -28.95 1.68
N GLN A 526 -18.62 -28.58 0.65
CA GLN A 526 -18.79 -29.07 -0.71
C GLN A 526 -18.34 -30.54 -0.89
N PRO A 527 -18.87 -31.27 -1.88
CA PRO A 527 -18.34 -32.57 -2.31
C PRO A 527 -16.87 -32.48 -2.72
N ALA A 528 -16.10 -33.56 -2.51
CA ALA A 528 -14.65 -33.55 -2.67
C ALA A 528 -14.12 -33.14 -4.07
N GLU A 529 -14.91 -33.36 -5.12
CA GLU A 529 -14.59 -32.94 -6.50
C GLU A 529 -14.67 -31.40 -6.62
N GLN A 530 -15.86 -30.84 -6.39
CA GLN A 530 -16.10 -29.38 -6.37
C GLN A 530 -15.21 -28.65 -5.36
N GLN A 531 -14.95 -29.24 -4.20
CA GLN A 531 -14.08 -28.65 -3.17
C GLN A 531 -12.66 -28.39 -3.69
N GLN A 532 -12.12 -29.25 -4.55
CA GLN A 532 -10.77 -29.09 -5.10
C GLN A 532 -10.69 -27.90 -6.07
N ASP A 533 -11.73 -27.70 -6.87
CA ASP A 533 -11.85 -26.55 -7.78
C ASP A 533 -12.02 -25.25 -6.99
N SER A 534 -12.89 -25.22 -5.99
CA SER A 534 -13.10 -24.04 -5.13
C SER A 534 -11.89 -23.70 -4.26
N VAL A 535 -11.11 -24.69 -3.81
CA VAL A 535 -9.79 -24.45 -3.17
C VAL A 535 -8.82 -23.81 -4.17
N THR A 536 -8.84 -24.23 -5.44
CA THR A 536 -7.99 -23.66 -6.49
C THR A 536 -8.40 -22.20 -6.80
N ALA A 537 -9.70 -21.93 -6.91
CA ALA A 537 -10.25 -20.58 -7.03
C ALA A 537 -9.87 -19.69 -5.83
N PHE A 538 -9.94 -20.22 -4.60
CA PHE A 538 -9.49 -19.49 -3.41
C PHE A 538 -8.01 -19.13 -3.46
N LYS A 539 -7.12 -20.04 -3.90
CA LYS A 539 -5.68 -19.73 -4.02
C LYS A 539 -5.42 -18.61 -5.04
N ALA A 540 -6.07 -18.68 -6.21
CA ALA A 540 -5.98 -17.64 -7.23
C ALA A 540 -6.49 -16.28 -6.71
N PHE A 541 -7.65 -16.28 -6.04
CA PHE A 541 -8.19 -15.09 -5.36
C PHE A 541 -7.23 -14.53 -4.31
N PHE A 542 -6.66 -15.37 -3.44
CA PHE A 542 -5.81 -14.89 -2.34
C PHE A 542 -4.46 -14.34 -2.86
N ALA A 543 -3.89 -14.96 -3.90
CA ALA A 543 -2.69 -14.42 -4.56
C ALA A 543 -2.94 -13.03 -5.18
N ALA A 544 -4.09 -12.84 -5.86
CA ALA A 544 -4.47 -11.53 -6.40
C ALA A 544 -4.93 -10.54 -5.31
N LEU A 545 -5.49 -11.02 -4.19
CA LEU A 545 -5.82 -10.19 -3.02
C LEU A 545 -4.56 -9.58 -2.41
N ALA A 546 -3.45 -10.32 -2.35
CA ALA A 546 -2.17 -9.80 -1.88
C ALA A 546 -1.65 -8.64 -2.75
N THR A 547 -1.85 -8.71 -4.07
CA THR A 547 -1.48 -7.60 -4.98
C THR A 547 -2.50 -6.47 -5.00
N MET A 548 -3.77 -6.66 -4.62
CA MET A 548 -4.83 -5.64 -4.75
C MET A 548 -5.52 -5.19 -3.44
N TYR A 549 -5.03 -5.58 -2.25
CA TYR A 549 -5.72 -5.25 -1.00
C TYR A 549 -5.92 -3.73 -0.81
N PRO A 550 -7.15 -3.20 -0.62
CA PRO A 550 -7.41 -1.76 -0.77
C PRO A 550 -6.84 -0.82 0.30
N CYS A 551 -6.50 -1.33 1.48
CA CYS A 551 -5.80 -0.58 2.52
C CYS A 551 -4.29 -0.56 2.20
N PRO A 552 -3.69 0.59 1.85
CA PRO A 552 -2.32 0.65 1.34
C PRO A 552 -1.28 0.25 2.41
N TYR A 553 -1.48 0.69 3.66
CA TYR A 553 -0.67 0.29 4.81
C TYR A 553 -0.77 -1.21 5.09
N CYS A 554 -2.00 -1.75 5.06
CA CYS A 554 -2.25 -3.16 5.32
C CYS A 554 -1.67 -4.05 4.21
N ARG A 555 -1.68 -3.57 2.96
CA ARG A 555 -1.06 -4.25 1.81
C ARG A 555 0.47 -4.24 1.90
N PHE A 556 1.07 -3.11 2.27
CA PHE A 556 2.51 -3.02 2.54
C PHE A 556 2.91 -4.01 3.64
N HIS A 557 2.23 -3.95 4.79
CA HIS A 557 2.47 -4.83 5.93
C HIS A 557 2.31 -6.32 5.58
N LEU A 558 1.24 -6.68 4.85
CA LEU A 558 1.01 -8.04 4.35
C LEU A 558 2.17 -8.56 3.51
N ASN A 559 2.62 -7.79 2.51
CA ASN A 559 3.62 -8.24 1.53
C ASN A 559 5.07 -8.14 2.03
N ARG A 560 5.41 -7.10 2.79
CA ARG A 560 6.76 -6.88 3.33
C ARG A 560 7.02 -7.68 4.62
N TYR A 561 6.02 -7.92 5.47
CA TYR A 561 6.21 -8.50 6.82
C TYR A 561 5.47 -9.83 7.03
N VAL A 562 4.16 -9.88 6.79
CA VAL A 562 3.33 -11.05 7.18
C VAL A 562 3.64 -12.26 6.31
N VAL A 563 3.55 -12.12 4.98
CA VAL A 563 3.91 -13.20 4.03
C VAL A 563 5.33 -13.70 4.30
N ARG A 564 6.28 -12.78 4.50
CA ARG A 564 7.71 -13.06 4.68
C ARG A 564 8.11 -13.42 6.12
N ASN A 565 7.18 -13.66 7.04
CA ASN A 565 7.49 -14.05 8.43
C ASN A 565 8.43 -13.06 9.21
N ARG A 566 8.48 -11.76 8.87
CA ARG A 566 9.52 -10.85 9.42
C ARG A 566 9.35 -10.45 10.89
N GLU A 567 8.14 -10.35 11.42
CA GLU A 567 7.88 -10.00 12.83
C GLU A 567 7.90 -11.25 13.74
N VAL A 568 9.04 -11.96 13.74
CA VAL A 568 9.24 -13.26 14.44
C VAL A 568 8.94 -13.19 15.94
N SER A 569 9.04 -12.00 16.55
CA SER A 569 8.68 -11.72 17.95
C SER A 569 7.16 -11.83 18.20
N MET A 570 6.34 -11.38 17.25
CA MET A 570 4.88 -11.23 17.41
C MET A 570 4.09 -12.43 16.92
N TYR A 571 4.55 -13.09 15.85
CA TYR A 571 3.77 -14.12 15.16
C TYR A 571 3.65 -15.44 15.95
N PRO A 572 2.48 -16.12 15.90
CA PRO A 572 2.31 -17.47 16.41
C PRO A 572 3.19 -18.49 15.64
N ILE A 573 3.77 -19.46 16.35
CA ILE A 573 4.69 -20.45 15.74
C ILE A 573 3.98 -21.33 14.69
N GLU A 574 2.68 -21.57 14.85
CA GLU A 574 1.84 -22.29 13.88
C GLU A 574 1.70 -21.58 12.52
N TYR A 575 2.00 -20.28 12.45
CA TYR A 575 2.13 -19.50 11.20
C TYR A 575 3.59 -19.31 10.76
N LEU A 576 4.52 -19.10 11.71
CA LEU A 576 5.95 -19.00 11.39
C LEU A 576 6.47 -20.25 10.66
N LEU A 577 6.04 -21.44 11.08
CA LEU A 577 6.42 -22.70 10.46
C LEU A 577 5.51 -23.12 9.28
N LEU A 578 4.45 -22.36 8.98
CA LEU A 578 3.56 -22.62 7.85
C LEU A 578 4.33 -22.45 6.53
N GLY A 579 4.45 -23.53 5.75
CA GLY A 579 5.21 -23.59 4.50
C GLY A 579 6.72 -23.79 4.68
N SER A 580 7.19 -24.20 5.87
CA SER A 580 8.63 -24.29 6.18
C SER A 580 9.03 -25.69 6.67
N ASP A 581 9.33 -26.60 5.73
CA ASP A 581 9.58 -28.02 6.01
C ASP A 581 10.98 -28.36 6.58
N GLN A 582 11.90 -27.39 6.67
CA GLN A 582 13.30 -27.61 7.07
C GLN A 582 13.82 -26.50 8.01
N ALA A 583 14.72 -26.82 8.94
CA ALA A 583 15.47 -25.79 9.66
C ALA A 583 16.33 -24.92 8.73
N SER A 584 16.36 -23.63 9.03
CA SER A 584 16.95 -22.58 8.20
C SER A 584 17.28 -21.38 9.09
N ARG A 585 18.39 -20.69 8.80
CA ARG A 585 18.79 -19.45 9.48
C ARG A 585 17.78 -18.32 9.33
N SER A 586 16.95 -18.37 8.28
CA SER A 586 15.84 -17.46 8.04
C SER A 586 14.51 -18.19 8.19
N LEU A 587 13.51 -17.50 8.75
CA LEU A 587 12.11 -17.94 8.72
C LEU A 587 11.34 -17.40 7.51
N GLU A 588 11.96 -16.68 6.56
CA GLU A 588 11.27 -16.25 5.34
C GLU A 588 10.73 -17.46 4.56
N VAL A 589 9.47 -17.35 4.12
CA VAL A 589 8.69 -18.34 3.37
C VAL A 589 7.91 -17.57 2.30
N SER A 590 7.66 -18.13 1.11
CA SER A 590 6.87 -17.45 0.08
C SER A 590 5.36 -17.55 0.36
N LEU A 591 4.57 -16.70 -0.32
CA LEU A 591 3.11 -16.83 -0.30
C LEU A 591 2.67 -18.16 -0.92
N ASP A 592 3.34 -18.61 -1.97
CA ASP A 592 3.02 -19.85 -2.69
C ASP A 592 3.30 -21.10 -1.82
N ASP A 593 4.37 -21.11 -1.03
CA ASP A 593 4.65 -22.18 -0.06
C ASP A 593 3.56 -22.25 1.03
N LYS A 594 3.12 -21.09 1.54
CA LYS A 594 2.04 -21.00 2.54
C LYS A 594 0.68 -21.43 1.96
N LEU A 595 0.37 -21.03 0.72
CA LEU A 595 -0.83 -21.48 -0.01
C LEU A 595 -0.73 -22.94 -0.45
N GLY A 596 0.47 -23.48 -0.64
CA GLY A 596 0.73 -24.89 -0.94
C GLY A 596 0.15 -25.83 0.11
N GLN A 597 0.20 -25.42 1.39
CA GLN A 597 -0.32 -26.17 2.55
C GLN A 597 -1.86 -26.26 2.61
N VAL A 598 -2.59 -25.55 1.74
CA VAL A 598 -4.06 -25.67 1.63
C VAL A 598 -4.41 -26.76 0.62
N SER A 599 -4.78 -27.95 1.11
CA SER A 599 -5.20 -29.10 0.29
C SER A 599 -6.72 -29.24 0.14
N ASP A 600 -7.48 -28.71 1.10
CA ASP A 600 -8.89 -29.01 1.31
C ASP A 600 -9.56 -27.90 2.16
N GLY A 601 -10.87 -28.03 2.42
CA GLY A 601 -11.60 -27.03 3.20
C GLY A 601 -11.20 -26.93 4.68
N ASN A 602 -10.62 -27.97 5.30
CA ASN A 602 -10.16 -27.92 6.69
C ASN A 602 -8.78 -27.28 6.82
N SER A 603 -7.85 -27.60 5.92
CA SER A 603 -6.57 -26.89 5.81
C SER A 603 -6.80 -25.41 5.43
N LEU A 604 -7.81 -25.09 4.61
CA LEU A 604 -8.22 -23.70 4.32
C LEU A 604 -8.75 -22.96 5.57
N ARG A 605 -9.66 -23.56 6.35
CA ARG A 605 -10.11 -23.03 7.65
C ARG A 605 -8.92 -22.70 8.57
N LEU A 606 -7.96 -23.62 8.67
CA LEU A 606 -6.78 -23.48 9.52
C LEU A 606 -5.79 -22.44 8.99
N PHE A 607 -5.56 -22.36 7.68
CA PHE A 607 -4.76 -21.32 7.03
C PHE A 607 -5.28 -19.91 7.38
N LEU A 608 -6.59 -19.68 7.19
CA LEU A 608 -7.22 -18.40 7.50
C LEU A 608 -7.22 -18.09 9.00
N TRP A 609 -7.41 -19.09 9.86
CA TRP A 609 -7.33 -18.91 11.31
C TRP A 609 -5.92 -18.51 11.76
N LYS A 610 -4.87 -19.20 11.29
CA LYS A 610 -3.46 -18.85 11.53
C LYS A 610 -3.15 -17.44 11.03
N LEU A 611 -3.52 -17.13 9.79
CA LEU A 611 -3.30 -15.82 9.19
C LEU A 611 -4.01 -14.70 9.96
N HIS A 612 -5.28 -14.90 10.32
CA HIS A 612 -6.08 -13.90 11.06
C HIS A 612 -5.50 -13.63 12.45
N ASN A 613 -5.06 -14.66 13.18
CA ASN A 613 -4.34 -14.49 14.45
C ASN A 613 -2.97 -13.80 14.27
N THR A 614 -2.27 -14.08 13.17
CA THR A 614 -0.96 -13.48 12.87
C THR A 614 -1.10 -11.99 12.57
N VAL A 615 -1.98 -11.60 11.65
CA VAL A 615 -2.29 -10.18 11.38
C VAL A 615 -2.80 -9.50 12.65
N SER A 616 -3.67 -10.14 13.43
CA SER A 616 -4.17 -9.56 14.69
C SER A 616 -3.09 -9.40 15.76
N SER A 617 -2.00 -10.17 15.71
CA SER A 617 -0.86 -10.06 16.63
C SER A 617 0.11 -8.93 16.29
N SER A 618 0.17 -8.50 15.03
CA SER A 618 1.10 -7.47 14.54
C SER A 618 0.46 -6.16 14.09
N ILE A 619 -0.81 -5.91 14.44
CA ILE A 619 -1.36 -4.56 14.38
C ILE A 619 -0.55 -3.69 15.36
N ALA A 620 0.28 -2.78 14.85
CA ALA A 620 0.87 -1.71 15.66
C ALA A 620 -0.22 -0.67 16.01
N ARG A 621 -0.14 -0.12 17.22
CA ARG A 621 -1.00 0.97 17.73
C ARG A 621 -0.22 1.83 18.69
N SER A 622 -0.60 3.11 18.78
CA SER A 622 0.02 4.10 19.66
C SER A 622 -0.84 4.41 20.89
N GLU A 623 -2.06 3.87 20.97
CA GLU A 623 -2.93 4.09 22.12
C GLU A 623 -2.46 3.31 23.37
N ASP A 624 -2.20 3.99 24.49
CA ASP A 624 -1.64 3.38 25.73
C ASP A 624 -2.33 2.09 26.19
N TRP A 625 -3.66 1.99 26.03
CA TRP A 625 -4.45 0.81 26.40
C TRP A 625 -4.03 -0.47 25.65
N TYR A 626 -3.38 -0.33 24.49
CA TYR A 626 -2.91 -1.44 23.68
C TYR A 626 -1.79 -2.24 24.36
N HIS A 627 -0.94 -1.55 25.11
CA HIS A 627 0.28 -2.11 25.69
C HIS A 627 0.14 -2.51 27.17
N GLN A 628 -1.07 -2.43 27.74
CA GLN A 628 -1.29 -2.68 29.17
C GLN A 628 -1.27 -4.16 29.57
N ASP A 629 -1.45 -5.09 28.63
CA ASP A 629 -1.40 -6.53 28.90
C ASP A 629 0.01 -7.09 28.73
N SER A 630 0.77 -7.09 29.83
CA SER A 630 2.10 -7.73 29.91
C SER A 630 2.04 -9.24 30.21
N GLY A 631 0.86 -9.87 30.16
CA GLY A 631 0.63 -11.27 30.53
C GLY A 631 0.07 -12.15 29.41
N ALA A 632 -0.10 -11.61 28.21
CA ALA A 632 -0.79 -12.29 27.11
C ALA A 632 -0.06 -13.54 26.58
N TYR A 633 -0.82 -14.57 26.20
CA TYR A 633 -0.29 -15.86 25.72
C TYR A 633 0.52 -15.78 24.40
N TYR A 634 0.16 -14.81 23.56
CA TYR A 634 0.87 -14.42 22.33
C TYR A 634 0.74 -12.91 22.20
N THR A 635 -0.51 -12.46 22.10
CA THR A 635 -1.02 -11.11 22.30
C THR A 635 -2.41 -11.22 22.91
N SER A 636 -3.00 -10.13 23.40
CA SER A 636 -4.36 -10.11 23.97
C SER A 636 -5.48 -10.40 22.95
N ARG A 637 -5.10 -10.73 21.71
CA ARG A 637 -5.93 -10.81 20.50
C ARG A 637 -5.98 -12.19 19.86
N TYR A 638 -5.19 -13.14 20.37
CA TYR A 638 -5.21 -14.53 19.90
C TYR A 638 -6.60 -15.13 20.11
N TRP A 639 -7.27 -15.49 19.01
CA TRP A 639 -8.65 -15.97 19.04
C TRP A 639 -8.71 -17.49 18.83
N PRO A 640 -9.52 -18.24 19.61
CA PRO A 640 -10.42 -17.77 20.67
C PRO A 640 -9.70 -17.40 21.98
N SER A 641 -10.05 -16.24 22.54
CA SER A 641 -9.57 -15.77 23.86
C SER A 641 -10.63 -15.97 24.94
N LEU A 642 -10.21 -16.43 26.12
CA LEU A 642 -11.09 -16.51 27.30
C LEU A 642 -11.33 -15.11 27.89
N ASP A 643 -10.30 -14.27 27.92
CA ASP A 643 -10.35 -12.94 28.52
C ASP A 643 -11.25 -11.99 27.70
N SER A 644 -11.21 -12.08 26.36
CA SER A 644 -12.14 -11.35 25.50
C SER A 644 -13.61 -11.78 25.68
N GLU A 645 -13.87 -13.06 25.95
CA GLU A 645 -15.22 -13.57 26.22
C GLU A 645 -15.70 -13.17 27.63
N LEU A 646 -14.79 -13.14 28.62
CA LEU A 646 -15.07 -12.66 29.98
C LEU A 646 -15.34 -11.15 30.01
N GLU A 647 -14.54 -10.33 29.33
CA GLU A 647 -14.76 -8.88 29.27
C GLU A 647 -16.02 -8.54 28.46
N ARG A 648 -16.27 -9.25 27.35
CA ARG A 648 -17.56 -9.17 26.65
C ARG A 648 -18.72 -9.47 27.59
N ALA A 649 -18.63 -10.52 28.41
CA ALA A 649 -19.67 -10.85 29.37
C ALA A 649 -19.81 -9.77 30.46
N HIS A 650 -18.70 -9.21 30.95
CA HIS A 650 -18.69 -8.13 31.94
C HIS A 650 -19.35 -6.86 31.41
N THR A 651 -18.82 -6.27 30.33
CA THR A 651 -19.30 -4.98 29.79
C THR A 651 -20.72 -5.06 29.21
N LEU A 652 -21.15 -6.21 28.68
CA LEU A 652 -22.54 -6.40 28.23
C LEU A 652 -23.50 -6.78 29.38
N GLY A 653 -23.02 -7.05 30.60
CA GLY A 653 -23.84 -7.49 31.71
C GLY A 653 -24.51 -8.85 31.44
N ILE A 654 -23.71 -9.85 31.08
CA ILE A 654 -24.11 -11.24 30.87
C ILE A 654 -23.62 -12.05 32.08
N GLU A 655 -24.53 -12.37 32.99
CA GLU A 655 -24.20 -13.04 34.27
C GLU A 655 -23.76 -14.51 34.11
N LEU A 656 -24.04 -15.14 32.95
CA LEU A 656 -23.83 -16.56 32.70
C LEU A 656 -23.28 -16.81 31.29
N ILE A 657 -22.03 -17.29 31.21
CA ILE A 657 -21.46 -17.87 29.98
C ILE A 657 -21.77 -19.38 29.97
N GLN A 658 -22.10 -19.95 28.82
CA GLN A 658 -22.34 -21.40 28.72
C GLN A 658 -21.06 -22.18 29.03
N ARG A 659 -21.14 -23.13 30.00
CA ARG A 659 -20.04 -24.02 30.39
C ARG A 659 -19.32 -24.63 29.19
N ASP A 660 -20.09 -25.07 28.20
CA ASP A 660 -19.56 -25.81 27.05
C ASP A 660 -18.80 -24.89 26.08
N ARG A 661 -19.15 -23.60 26.01
CA ARG A 661 -18.38 -22.57 25.29
C ARG A 661 -17.04 -22.32 26.01
N VAL A 662 -17.06 -22.13 27.34
CA VAL A 662 -15.83 -21.99 28.15
C VAL A 662 -14.92 -23.21 28.03
N GLN A 663 -15.49 -24.42 28.08
CA GLN A 663 -14.73 -25.67 27.96
C GLN A 663 -14.07 -25.82 26.58
N ARG A 664 -14.72 -25.36 25.50
CA ARG A 664 -14.13 -25.36 24.14
C ARG A 664 -13.02 -24.30 24.01
N ILE A 665 -13.17 -23.10 24.56
CA ILE A 665 -12.10 -22.08 24.58
C ILE A 665 -10.88 -22.64 25.33
N TYR A 666 -11.09 -23.16 26.55
CA TYR A 666 -10.03 -23.76 27.35
C TYR A 666 -9.33 -24.93 26.65
N GLY A 667 -10.06 -25.74 25.87
CA GLY A 667 -9.47 -26.80 25.05
C GLY A 667 -8.43 -26.29 24.05
N VAL A 668 -8.74 -25.22 23.30
CA VAL A 668 -7.83 -24.59 22.34
C VAL A 668 -6.66 -23.91 23.05
N VAL A 669 -6.94 -23.05 24.04
CA VAL A 669 -5.92 -22.28 24.78
C VAL A 669 -4.93 -23.19 25.49
N LYS A 670 -5.38 -24.33 26.04
CA LYS A 670 -4.50 -25.32 26.67
C LYS A 670 -3.52 -25.95 25.67
N SER A 671 -3.92 -26.23 24.43
CA SER A 671 -3.00 -26.72 23.40
C SER A 671 -2.04 -25.60 22.94
N ALA A 672 -2.55 -24.37 22.74
CA ALA A 672 -1.76 -23.22 22.34
C ALA A 672 -0.68 -22.83 23.37
N ALA A 673 -0.92 -23.08 24.66
CA ALA A 673 0.05 -22.86 25.72
C ALA A 673 1.38 -23.60 25.48
N HIS A 674 1.36 -24.81 24.90
CA HIS A 674 2.60 -25.53 24.54
C HIS A 674 3.34 -24.88 23.36
N LEU A 675 2.61 -24.22 22.45
CA LEU A 675 3.20 -23.54 21.31
C LEU A 675 3.88 -22.21 21.69
N SER A 676 3.37 -21.49 22.69
CA SER A 676 4.05 -20.27 23.20
C SER A 676 5.47 -20.59 23.71
N VAL A 677 5.64 -21.66 24.49
CA VAL A 677 6.97 -22.12 24.97
C VAL A 677 7.89 -22.49 23.80
N LEU A 678 7.37 -23.16 22.76
CA LEU A 678 8.15 -23.51 21.57
C LEU A 678 8.52 -22.29 20.72
N ARG A 679 7.67 -21.24 20.67
CA ARG A 679 8.00 -19.95 20.05
C ARG A 679 9.17 -19.29 20.79
N ASP A 680 9.11 -19.24 22.11
CA ASP A 680 10.14 -18.57 22.92
C ASP A 680 11.48 -19.31 22.85
N GLU A 681 11.45 -20.66 22.85
CA GLU A 681 12.62 -21.49 22.54
C GLU A 681 13.16 -21.22 21.12
N LEU A 682 12.29 -21.09 20.11
CA LEU A 682 12.68 -20.82 18.72
C LEU A 682 13.33 -19.44 18.57
N GLN A 683 12.79 -18.41 19.24
CA GLN A 683 13.33 -17.04 19.22
C GLN A 683 14.74 -16.99 19.83
N VAL A 684 14.96 -17.65 20.97
CA VAL A 684 16.31 -17.80 21.57
C VAL A 684 17.25 -18.55 20.62
N SER A 685 16.79 -19.64 20.02
CA SER A 685 17.58 -20.51 19.13
C SER A 685 17.96 -19.83 17.80
N LEU A 686 17.11 -18.92 17.30
CA LEU A 686 17.42 -18.05 16.16
C LEU A 686 18.46 -16.99 16.52
N HIS A 687 18.32 -16.35 17.69
CA HIS A 687 19.25 -15.31 18.16
C HIS A 687 20.70 -15.83 18.36
N VAL A 688 20.90 -17.13 18.57
CA VAL A 688 22.22 -17.76 18.72
C VAL A 688 22.65 -18.62 17.51
N GLU A 689 21.90 -18.58 16.40
CA GLU A 689 22.11 -19.40 15.18
C GLU A 689 22.17 -20.94 15.39
N ASP A 690 21.56 -21.49 16.46
CA ASP A 690 21.63 -22.94 16.76
C ASP A 690 20.66 -23.76 15.89
N LEU A 691 21.13 -24.17 14.71
CA LEU A 691 20.38 -24.98 13.75
C LEU A 691 19.96 -26.36 14.29
N GLU A 692 20.71 -26.97 15.21
CA GLU A 692 20.38 -28.30 15.78
C GLU A 692 19.22 -28.16 16.77
N GLN A 693 19.23 -27.11 17.58
CA GLN A 693 18.12 -26.75 18.45
C GLN A 693 16.89 -26.30 17.63
N GLN A 694 17.04 -25.52 16.54
CA GLN A 694 15.93 -25.13 15.66
C GLN A 694 15.22 -26.34 15.04
N GLU A 695 15.95 -27.33 14.52
CA GLU A 695 15.39 -28.57 13.97
C GLU A 695 14.67 -29.39 15.07
N THR A 696 15.27 -29.45 16.27
CA THR A 696 14.66 -30.10 17.44
C THR A 696 13.35 -29.43 17.86
N ILE A 697 13.28 -28.10 17.83
CA ILE A 697 12.07 -27.32 18.15
C ILE A 697 11.01 -27.51 17.06
N ARG A 698 11.38 -27.47 15.78
CA ARG A 698 10.48 -27.73 14.64
C ARG A 698 9.86 -29.13 14.74
N SER A 699 10.66 -30.15 15.02
CA SER A 699 10.19 -31.53 15.22
C SER A 699 9.16 -31.65 16.37
N ARG A 700 9.39 -30.94 17.49
CA ARG A 700 8.42 -30.84 18.60
C ARG A 700 7.16 -30.04 18.22
N ALA A 701 7.32 -28.97 17.43
CA ALA A 701 6.24 -28.10 17.02
C ALA A 701 5.23 -28.80 16.11
N VAL A 702 5.64 -29.67 15.17
CA VAL A 702 4.72 -30.43 14.31
C VAL A 702 3.62 -31.13 15.13
N GLY A 703 3.99 -31.86 16.18
CA GLY A 703 3.03 -32.57 17.03
C GLY A 703 2.16 -31.65 17.90
N ALA A 704 2.69 -30.50 18.33
CA ALA A 704 1.96 -29.53 19.12
C ALA A 704 1.00 -28.67 18.27
N ILE A 705 1.38 -28.34 17.03
CA ILE A 705 0.56 -27.60 16.06
C ILE A 705 -0.65 -28.44 15.68
N GLY A 706 -0.46 -29.73 15.32
CA GLY A 706 -1.58 -30.64 15.03
C GLY A 706 -2.57 -30.78 16.21
N ALA A 707 -2.08 -30.74 17.45
CA ALA A 707 -2.93 -30.77 18.66
C ALA A 707 -3.67 -29.45 18.95
N VAL A 708 -3.23 -28.32 18.37
CA VAL A 708 -3.99 -27.06 18.36
C VAL A 708 -4.99 -27.06 17.22
N GLU A 709 -4.59 -27.47 16.01
CA GLU A 709 -5.44 -27.56 14.83
C GLU A 709 -6.64 -28.49 15.05
N GLU A 710 -6.40 -29.68 15.62
CA GLU A 710 -7.47 -30.59 16.04
C GLU A 710 -8.40 -29.94 17.06
N ALA A 711 -7.86 -29.25 18.07
CA ALA A 711 -8.66 -28.55 19.08
C ALA A 711 -9.50 -27.41 18.47
N VAL A 712 -8.96 -26.65 17.52
CA VAL A 712 -9.68 -25.58 16.80
C VAL A 712 -10.83 -26.18 15.98
N LEU A 713 -10.59 -27.24 15.20
CA LEU A 713 -11.66 -27.90 14.44
C LEU A 713 -12.73 -28.53 15.34
N GLN A 714 -12.33 -29.23 16.41
CA GLN A 714 -13.26 -29.81 17.40
C GLN A 714 -14.04 -28.74 18.18
N SER A 715 -13.48 -27.55 18.40
CA SER A 715 -14.16 -26.43 19.08
C SER A 715 -15.38 -25.90 18.32
N ARG A 716 -15.40 -26.11 16.98
CA ARG A 716 -16.36 -25.55 16.03
C ARG A 716 -16.52 -24.03 16.05
N PHE A 717 -15.63 -23.24 16.69
CA PHE A 717 -15.82 -21.79 16.76
C PHE A 717 -15.83 -21.09 15.40
N LEU A 718 -14.97 -21.51 14.46
CA LEU A 718 -14.99 -21.00 13.09
C LEU A 718 -16.37 -21.24 12.45
N HIS A 719 -16.91 -22.44 12.61
CA HIS A 719 -18.23 -22.80 12.11
C HIS A 719 -19.38 -22.09 12.82
N GLU A 720 -19.34 -21.90 14.15
CA GLU A 720 -20.38 -21.19 14.89
C GLU A 720 -20.47 -19.71 14.51
N ASN A 721 -19.33 -19.05 14.28
CA ASN A 721 -19.27 -17.63 13.91
C ASN A 721 -19.43 -17.38 12.41
N TYR A 722 -18.87 -18.23 11.54
CA TYR A 722 -18.71 -17.97 10.10
C TYR A 722 -19.44 -18.92 9.15
N ARG A 723 -20.19 -19.94 9.63
CA ARG A 723 -21.03 -20.74 8.71
C ARG A 723 -21.98 -19.85 7.91
N TYR A 724 -22.13 -20.13 6.62
CA TYR A 724 -23.18 -19.50 5.83
C TYR A 724 -24.55 -19.90 6.35
N ASN A 725 -25.47 -18.95 6.42
CA ASN A 725 -26.87 -19.18 6.79
C ASN A 725 -27.76 -18.36 5.84
N PRO A 726 -28.39 -18.97 4.82
CA PRO A 726 -29.18 -18.25 3.82
C PRO A 726 -30.41 -17.57 4.44
N ASP A 727 -30.99 -18.17 5.50
CA ASP A 727 -32.15 -17.65 6.22
C ASP A 727 -31.83 -16.52 7.23
N LEU A 728 -30.57 -16.05 7.28
CA LEU A 728 -30.15 -15.02 8.24
C LEU A 728 -30.39 -13.60 7.71
N GLU A 729 -31.56 -13.05 8.03
CA GLU A 729 -31.75 -11.60 7.94
C GLU A 729 -30.83 -10.85 8.92
N LEU A 730 -30.19 -9.77 8.46
CA LEU A 730 -29.43 -8.88 9.35
C LEU A 730 -30.39 -7.94 10.09
N GLU A 731 -30.37 -8.00 11.42
CA GLU A 731 -31.09 -7.03 12.25
C GLU A 731 -30.73 -5.58 11.88
N PRO A 732 -31.67 -4.62 12.00
CA PRO A 732 -31.40 -3.21 11.78
C PRO A 732 -30.18 -2.74 12.58
N PRO A 733 -29.24 -2.04 11.95
CA PRO A 733 -27.99 -1.67 12.60
C PRO A 733 -28.24 -0.71 13.75
N HIS A 734 -27.72 -1.09 14.90
CA HIS A 734 -27.72 -0.31 16.12
C HIS A 734 -26.43 -0.62 16.90
N PHE A 735 -26.13 0.19 17.89
CA PHE A 735 -25.09 -0.08 18.87
C PHE A 735 -25.47 0.59 20.19
N SER A 736 -24.91 0.08 21.28
CA SER A 736 -24.98 0.71 22.59
C SER A 736 -23.61 1.21 23.04
N PRO A 737 -23.54 2.18 23.95
CA PRO A 737 -22.37 2.47 24.79
C PRO A 737 -21.86 1.29 25.64
N ALA A 738 -22.47 0.09 25.59
CA ALA A 738 -21.80 -1.11 26.08
C ALA A 738 -20.86 -1.64 24.99
N GLU A 739 -21.40 -1.80 23.78
CA GLU A 739 -20.67 -2.32 22.62
C GLU A 739 -19.63 -1.34 22.09
N GLU A 740 -19.90 -0.02 22.14
CA GLU A 740 -18.92 1.01 21.77
C GLU A 740 -17.75 1.10 22.78
N VAL A 741 -18.02 1.00 24.09
CA VAL A 741 -16.97 0.92 25.11
C VAL A 741 -16.18 -0.38 24.96
N LEU A 742 -16.86 -1.52 24.75
CA LEU A 742 -16.20 -2.80 24.50
C LEU A 742 -15.33 -2.73 23.24
N ALA A 743 -15.86 -2.23 22.12
CA ALA A 743 -15.15 -2.08 20.85
C ALA A 743 -13.94 -1.15 20.90
N ARG A 744 -13.87 -0.30 21.93
CA ARG A 744 -12.76 0.62 22.26
C ARG A 744 -11.90 0.16 23.46
N SER A 745 -12.20 -0.98 24.08
CA SER A 745 -11.46 -1.52 25.24
C SER A 745 -10.13 -2.19 24.88
N GLY A 746 -9.88 -2.42 23.59
CA GLY A 746 -8.73 -3.19 23.08
C GLY A 746 -8.86 -4.70 23.13
N GLN A 747 -9.72 -5.23 24.01
CA GLN A 747 -10.02 -6.66 24.18
C GLN A 747 -11.19 -7.16 23.29
N TYR A 748 -11.76 -6.28 22.47
CA TYR A 748 -12.81 -6.63 21.50
C TYR A 748 -12.27 -7.52 20.38
N THR A 749 -12.73 -8.78 20.37
CA THR A 749 -12.62 -9.69 19.23
C THR A 749 -13.90 -9.64 18.40
N GLU A 750 -13.74 -9.59 17.08
CA GLU A 750 -14.86 -9.67 16.16
C GLU A 750 -15.46 -11.09 16.20
N ASN A 751 -16.78 -11.16 16.39
CA ASN A 751 -17.57 -12.39 16.42
C ASN A 751 -18.58 -12.38 15.28
#